data_AF-A0A2Z6QKM5-F1
#
_entry.id   AF-A0A2Z6QKM5-F1
#
_cell.length_a   1.000
_cell.length_b   1.000
_cell.length_c   1.000
_cell.angle_alpha   90.00
_cell.angle_beta   90.00
_cell.angle_gamma   90.00
#
_symmetry.space_group_name_H-M   'P 1'
#
loop_
_entity.id
_entity.type
_entity.pdbx_description
1 polymer ?
#
loop_
_entity_poly.entity_id
_entity_poly.type
_entity_poly.pdbx_seq_one_letter_code
_entity_poly.pdbx_strand_id
1 'polypeptide(L)'
;MYPSSSYYHSNSKCKIISHNSKIDPESAVLYLNNDNNDNNTIYGLFNDKFPLHIIPHPKKENVFTNRISYDVINDAYYENGKKYIEFWDRGALYYENLIYATHYSGDRTYLRDTTALIPENFKLSASIIYKFDYSSYETLSITSLNLKLNCYDNNTGYQLIISISTNHHTDNKLSSSSPNHYLKSLKWNIIKETYIKNTNERMNLPKNLTRFMTKNNKIFYIKAEIIKKDHKNYQKNLQLFPYIKNHFDEFSIKKNFGLDVRVELSSSLIVPSYNISYEKCMIKSEGCDGLFNDKYKFNVLPVENMKNIYTHRISYNVVTNAYYENGKTDIKYLKRWDRGTLTNKNIYYSLENSADLEIDYISRNLSVDKKNQSAYVTWKFDYRPGNFYINSLKLRLKFHYSSQRSKIQWSIKLLPTRKNPNSEFKPINFPFQENNLDYIIDLTDIAKDEYGFILKAKMIGGKTQLFRQDVNKNEKSLLHLNDDNFDMDVEAKLKPNMICDEYNTSVNEKNFLFNDKNTSDFVIKLELEKNNDNMDLENFFYLHSKILTSISDYFKALFNSQMIESHNRFLKLYDIPLNIFENLLSFIYDDNLKNLKNLDDWVDLLYISSRFLIPKLVQICELSIREYVNFDNVEEIRLIARECNAEQLFKYCEMYKI
;
A
#
# COMPACT_ATOMS: atom_id res chain seq x y z
N MET A 1 -41.85 -11.75 -47.84
CA MET A 1 -42.95 -11.93 -46.87
C MET A 1 -42.34 -12.07 -45.47
N TYR A 2 -42.28 -10.95 -44.74
CA TYR A 2 -42.19 -10.91 -43.28
C TYR A 2 -43.61 -10.73 -42.74
N PRO A 3 -43.86 -11.12 -41.49
CA PRO A 3 -44.41 -10.16 -40.52
C PRO A 3 -43.57 -10.23 -39.22
N SER A 4 -42.99 -9.16 -38.65
CA SER A 4 -43.50 -7.88 -38.13
C SER A 4 -44.43 -7.97 -36.90
N SER A 5 -43.97 -7.35 -35.80
CA SER A 5 -44.71 -6.83 -34.62
C SER A 5 -45.37 -7.87 -33.68
N SER A 6 -45.48 -7.72 -32.35
CA SER A 6 -45.28 -6.60 -31.41
C SER A 6 -45.49 -7.11 -29.97
N TYR A 7 -44.79 -6.48 -29.02
CA TYR A 7 -45.19 -6.16 -27.63
C TYR A 7 -46.22 -7.03 -26.89
N TYR A 8 -45.86 -7.50 -25.67
CA TYR A 8 -46.59 -7.16 -24.44
C TYR A 8 -45.66 -7.17 -23.21
N HIS A 9 -45.58 -5.99 -22.57
CA HIS A 9 -45.19 -5.79 -21.18
C HIS A 9 -46.18 -6.48 -20.24
N SER A 10 -45.69 -7.04 -19.11
CA SER A 10 -46.29 -6.79 -17.79
C SER A 10 -45.48 -7.39 -16.64
N ASN A 11 -44.90 -6.49 -15.83
CA ASN A 11 -44.89 -6.49 -14.37
C ASN A 11 -44.64 -7.78 -13.57
N SER A 12 -43.48 -7.84 -12.92
CA SER A 12 -43.43 -8.23 -11.50
C SER A 12 -42.22 -7.62 -10.76
N LYS A 13 -42.48 -6.43 -10.20
CA LYS A 13 -41.95 -5.85 -8.95
C LYS A 13 -40.55 -6.31 -8.51
N CYS A 14 -39.52 -5.53 -8.84
CA CYS A 14 -38.28 -5.49 -8.08
C CYS A 14 -38.55 -4.89 -6.69
N LYS A 15 -38.71 -5.75 -5.68
CA LYS A 15 -38.56 -5.35 -4.28
C LYS A 15 -37.08 -5.17 -3.98
N ILE A 16 -36.74 -3.97 -3.53
CA ILE A 16 -35.49 -3.64 -2.84
C ILE A 16 -35.39 -4.53 -1.60
N ILE A 17 -34.30 -5.29 -1.49
CA ILE A 17 -33.81 -5.80 -0.22
C ILE A 17 -32.35 -5.36 -0.12
N SER A 18 -32.17 -4.26 0.62
CA SER A 18 -30.92 -3.88 1.24
C SER A 18 -30.61 -4.87 2.36
N HIS A 19 -29.48 -5.56 2.33
CA HIS A 19 -28.84 -6.13 3.52
C HIS A 19 -27.30 -6.04 3.41
N ASN A 20 -26.77 -5.08 4.18
CA ASN A 20 -25.55 -5.10 4.99
C ASN A 20 -24.31 -5.88 4.51
N SER A 21 -23.30 -5.08 4.16
CA SER A 21 -21.91 -5.13 4.66
C SER A 21 -21.39 -6.46 5.25
N LYS A 22 -20.44 -7.09 4.55
CA LYS A 22 -19.09 -7.39 5.07
C LYS A 22 -18.21 -8.08 4.00
N ILE A 23 -17.02 -7.48 3.83
CA ILE A 23 -15.78 -8.01 3.22
C ILE A 23 -15.75 -8.04 1.68
N ASP A 24 -15.16 -6.99 1.10
CA ASP A 24 -15.02 -6.76 -0.35
C ASP A 24 -13.52 -6.53 -0.70
N PRO A 25 -12.79 -7.56 -1.20
CA PRO A 25 -11.34 -7.49 -1.45
C PRO A 25 -11.05 -6.71 -2.73
N GLU A 26 -10.13 -5.75 -2.68
CA GLU A 26 -9.30 -5.36 -3.85
C GLU A 26 -8.16 -4.40 -3.48
N SER A 27 -7.25 -4.77 -2.58
CA SER A 27 -6.12 -3.88 -2.22
C SER A 27 -5.22 -3.50 -3.43
N ALA A 28 -4.84 -2.21 -3.44
CA ALA A 28 -3.92 -1.60 -4.40
C ALA A 28 -2.55 -2.29 -4.44
N VAL A 29 -1.88 -2.23 -5.59
CA VAL A 29 -0.52 -2.76 -5.75
C VAL A 29 0.45 -1.89 -4.94
N LEU A 30 0.94 -2.40 -3.81
CA LEU A 30 2.09 -1.83 -3.12
C LEU A 30 3.34 -2.11 -3.95
N TYR A 31 4.00 -1.06 -4.44
CA TYR A 31 5.36 -1.19 -4.96
C TYR A 31 6.30 -1.30 -3.76
N LEU A 32 6.77 -2.51 -3.48
CA LEU A 32 7.98 -2.63 -2.67
C LEU A 32 9.10 -1.94 -3.45
N ASN A 33 9.67 -0.88 -2.87
CA ASN A 33 10.85 -0.20 -3.40
C ASN A 33 11.94 -1.24 -3.59
N ASN A 34 12.32 -1.47 -4.85
CA ASN A 34 13.41 -2.37 -5.21
C ASN A 34 14.76 -1.65 -5.24
N ASP A 35 14.88 -0.58 -4.45
CA ASP A 35 16.12 0.15 -4.21
C ASP A 35 16.28 0.34 -2.71
N ASN A 36 16.77 -0.71 -2.04
CA ASN A 36 17.88 -0.64 -1.08
C ASN A 36 18.10 -2.03 -0.46
N ASN A 37 19.37 -2.39 -0.34
CA ASN A 37 19.87 -3.58 0.35
C ASN A 37 19.54 -3.55 1.87
N ASP A 38 18.30 -3.78 2.26
CA ASP A 38 17.95 -4.12 3.65
C ASP A 38 17.87 -5.65 3.78
N ASN A 39 19.04 -6.27 3.75
CA ASN A 39 19.23 -7.60 4.31
C ASN A 39 18.98 -7.52 5.82
N ASN A 40 17.87 -8.10 6.31
CA ASN A 40 17.83 -8.91 7.55
C ASN A 40 16.42 -9.28 8.07
N THR A 41 15.39 -9.35 7.22
CA THR A 41 14.18 -10.11 7.58
C THR A 41 14.17 -11.45 6.83
N ILE A 42 14.44 -12.53 7.55
CA ILE A 42 14.53 -13.89 6.99
C ILE A 42 13.10 -14.44 6.77
N TYR A 43 12.55 -14.24 5.58
CA TYR A 43 11.30 -14.86 5.13
C TYR A 43 11.49 -15.66 3.86
N GLY A 44 10.71 -16.72 3.66
CA GLY A 44 10.65 -17.43 2.37
C GLY A 44 9.92 -16.60 1.32
N LEU A 45 9.87 -17.04 0.05
CA LEU A 45 9.14 -16.36 -1.02
C LEU A 45 8.10 -17.27 -1.68
N PHE A 46 6.88 -16.78 -1.79
CA PHE A 46 5.81 -17.34 -2.61
C PHE A 46 5.77 -16.61 -3.95
N ASN A 47 5.91 -17.37 -5.04
CA ASN A 47 5.98 -16.89 -6.42
C ASN A 47 6.95 -15.73 -6.65
N ASP A 48 8.10 -15.74 -5.95
CA ASP A 48 9.16 -14.73 -6.06
C ASP A 48 8.77 -13.30 -5.64
N LYS A 49 7.59 -13.14 -5.02
CA LYS A 49 7.03 -11.81 -4.73
C LYS A 49 6.57 -11.63 -3.29
N PHE A 50 5.97 -12.66 -2.70
CA PHE A 50 5.28 -12.52 -1.42
C PHE A 50 6.01 -13.26 -0.30
N PRO A 51 6.22 -12.66 0.88
CA PRO A 51 6.95 -13.28 1.97
C PRO A 51 6.18 -14.47 2.57
N LEU A 52 6.83 -15.63 2.71
CA LEU A 52 6.31 -16.82 3.39
C LEU A 52 6.76 -16.82 4.85
N HIS A 53 5.81 -16.81 5.77
CA HIS A 53 6.03 -16.81 7.21
C HIS A 53 5.82 -18.20 7.80
N ILE A 54 6.85 -18.71 8.48
CA ILE A 54 6.74 -19.95 9.26
C ILE A 54 6.22 -19.65 10.68
N ILE A 55 5.36 -20.51 11.20
CA ILE A 55 4.84 -20.44 12.58
C ILE A 55 5.17 -21.73 13.35
N PRO A 56 5.37 -21.68 14.68
CA PRO A 56 5.58 -22.90 15.48
C PRO A 56 4.43 -23.91 15.29
N HIS A 57 4.76 -25.20 15.16
CA HIS A 57 3.78 -26.26 15.03
C HIS A 57 3.02 -26.43 16.36
N PRO A 58 1.67 -26.43 16.37
CA PRO A 58 0.87 -26.38 17.61
C PRO A 58 0.96 -27.64 18.49
N LYS A 59 1.54 -28.73 17.98
CA LYS A 59 1.64 -30.04 18.67
C LYS A 59 3.04 -30.70 18.63
N LYS A 60 4.01 -30.12 17.93
CA LYS A 60 5.32 -30.75 17.70
C LYS A 60 6.39 -29.74 18.09
N GLU A 61 7.26 -30.11 19.02
CA GLU A 61 8.39 -29.26 19.43
C GLU A 61 9.42 -29.17 18.30
N ASN A 62 10.04 -27.99 18.15
CA ASN A 62 11.08 -27.70 17.14
C ASN A 62 10.67 -27.96 15.68
N VAL A 63 9.36 -27.98 15.41
CA VAL A 63 8.79 -28.03 14.06
C VAL A 63 8.06 -26.73 13.81
N PHE A 64 8.29 -26.14 12.65
CA PHE A 64 7.59 -24.97 12.13
C PHE A 64 6.68 -25.38 10.98
N THR A 65 5.63 -24.61 10.74
CA THR A 65 4.69 -24.86 9.65
C THR A 65 4.42 -23.59 8.85
N ASN A 66 4.20 -23.78 7.56
CA ASN A 66 3.60 -22.77 6.70
C ASN A 66 2.43 -23.43 5.94
N ARG A 67 1.31 -22.71 5.84
CA ARG A 67 0.13 -23.17 5.11
C ARG A 67 -0.37 -22.08 4.19
N ILE A 68 -0.36 -22.32 2.88
CA ILE A 68 -1.02 -21.48 1.88
C ILE A 68 -2.30 -22.15 1.42
N SER A 69 -3.42 -21.48 1.57
CA SER A 69 -4.75 -21.97 1.20
C SER A 69 -5.47 -20.96 0.31
N TYR A 70 -5.93 -21.35 -0.87
CA TYR A 70 -6.76 -20.51 -1.75
C TYR A 70 -8.24 -20.78 -1.51
N ASP A 71 -9.00 -19.73 -1.18
CA ASP A 71 -10.45 -19.76 -1.08
C ASP A 71 -11.08 -19.14 -2.34
N VAL A 72 -11.86 -19.95 -3.03
CA VAL A 72 -12.53 -19.60 -4.29
C VAL A 72 -13.61 -18.55 -4.09
N ILE A 73 -14.30 -18.59 -2.95
CA ILE A 73 -15.48 -17.74 -2.68
C ILE A 73 -15.04 -16.31 -2.46
N ASN A 74 -14.04 -16.15 -1.60
CA ASN A 74 -13.43 -14.88 -1.27
C ASN A 74 -12.40 -14.43 -2.32
N ASP A 75 -12.11 -15.28 -3.31
CA ASP A 75 -11.05 -15.08 -4.30
C ASP A 75 -9.76 -14.61 -3.62
N ALA A 76 -9.29 -15.37 -2.63
CA ALA A 76 -8.17 -14.97 -1.80
C ALA A 76 -7.38 -16.16 -1.27
N TYR A 77 -6.07 -16.00 -1.25
CA TYR A 77 -5.14 -16.86 -0.54
C TYR A 77 -5.05 -16.44 0.93
N TYR A 78 -4.89 -17.43 1.78
CA TYR A 78 -4.70 -17.32 3.20
C TYR A 78 -3.38 -17.99 3.56
N GLU A 79 -2.57 -17.30 4.35
CA GLU A 79 -1.35 -17.83 4.95
C GLU A 79 -1.61 -18.11 6.43
N ASN A 80 -1.39 -19.34 6.87
CA ASN A 80 -1.55 -19.76 8.26
C ASN A 80 -2.94 -19.40 8.86
N GLY A 81 -3.96 -19.30 8.00
CA GLY A 81 -5.33 -18.93 8.37
C GLY A 81 -5.62 -17.43 8.41
N LYS A 82 -4.64 -16.56 8.14
CA LYS A 82 -4.83 -15.12 7.93
C LYS A 82 -4.90 -14.82 6.45
N LYS A 83 -5.71 -13.84 6.05
CA LYS A 83 -5.83 -13.43 4.65
C LYS A 83 -4.48 -12.88 4.18
N TYR A 84 -4.03 -13.30 3.01
CA TYR A 84 -2.66 -13.10 2.54
C TYR A 84 -2.60 -12.39 1.18
N ILE A 85 -3.13 -13.01 0.13
CA ILE A 85 -3.15 -12.45 -1.23
C ILE A 85 -4.58 -12.45 -1.73
N GLU A 86 -5.06 -11.35 -2.30
CA GLU A 86 -6.35 -11.29 -2.98
C GLU A 86 -6.17 -11.60 -4.47
N PHE A 87 -7.17 -12.25 -5.07
CA PHE A 87 -7.27 -12.75 -6.45
C PHE A 87 -6.40 -13.96 -6.78
N TRP A 88 -7.01 -14.96 -7.42
CA TRP A 88 -6.36 -16.20 -7.84
C TRP A 88 -5.11 -15.97 -8.70
N ASP A 89 -5.14 -14.98 -9.60
CA ASP A 89 -4.09 -14.70 -10.57
C ASP A 89 -2.85 -14.10 -9.90
N ARG A 90 -3.02 -13.29 -8.86
CA ARG A 90 -1.91 -12.70 -8.08
C ARG A 90 -1.10 -13.76 -7.32
N GLY A 91 -1.76 -14.83 -6.88
CA GLY A 91 -1.10 -15.93 -6.21
C GLY A 91 -0.53 -17.00 -7.15
N ALA A 92 -0.47 -16.77 -8.46
CA ALA A 92 0.21 -17.66 -9.41
C ALA A 92 1.57 -17.08 -9.84
N LEU A 93 2.59 -17.93 -9.96
CA LEU A 93 3.86 -17.55 -10.59
C LEU A 93 3.68 -17.35 -12.10
N TYR A 94 2.91 -18.24 -12.73
CA TYR A 94 2.59 -18.21 -14.14
C TYR A 94 1.20 -18.81 -14.36
N TYR A 95 0.43 -18.26 -15.28
CA TYR A 95 -0.80 -18.86 -15.77
C TYR A 95 -1.03 -18.53 -17.24
N GLU A 96 -1.74 -19.40 -17.94
CA GLU A 96 -2.03 -19.24 -19.36
C GLU A 96 -3.40 -19.81 -19.68
N ASN A 97 -4.17 -19.13 -20.54
CA ASN A 97 -5.48 -19.56 -21.02
C ASN A 97 -6.50 -19.86 -19.90
N LEU A 98 -6.42 -19.11 -18.78
CA LEU A 98 -7.32 -19.18 -17.63
C LEU A 98 -8.01 -17.85 -17.37
N ILE A 99 -9.32 -17.88 -17.08
CA ILE A 99 -10.11 -16.72 -16.68
C ILE A 99 -10.90 -16.97 -15.41
N TYR A 100 -11.23 -15.90 -14.70
CA TYR A 100 -12.21 -15.93 -13.62
C TYR A 100 -13.60 -15.69 -14.19
N ALA A 101 -14.50 -16.67 -14.07
CA ALA A 101 -15.85 -16.57 -14.61
C ALA A 101 -16.91 -16.70 -13.52
N THR A 102 -17.92 -15.83 -13.58
CA THR A 102 -19.14 -15.89 -12.76
C THR A 102 -20.28 -16.45 -13.59
N HIS A 103 -20.73 -17.66 -13.29
CA HIS A 103 -21.87 -18.31 -13.96
C HIS A 103 -23.15 -18.21 -13.12
N TYR A 104 -24.29 -17.99 -13.79
CA TYR A 104 -25.62 -18.06 -13.19
C TYR A 104 -26.20 -19.46 -13.38
N SER A 105 -26.47 -20.18 -12.29
CA SER A 105 -27.33 -21.38 -12.35
C SER A 105 -28.79 -21.03 -12.06
N GLY A 106 -29.73 -21.78 -12.63
CA GLY A 106 -31.18 -21.51 -12.61
C GLY A 106 -31.77 -21.22 -11.21
N ASP A 107 -31.14 -21.73 -10.15
CA ASP A 107 -31.41 -21.32 -8.77
C ASP A 107 -30.39 -20.28 -8.31
N ARG A 108 -30.61 -19.00 -8.68
CA ARG A 108 -30.03 -17.73 -8.15
C ARG A 108 -28.73 -17.81 -7.32
N THR A 109 -27.75 -18.59 -7.74
CA THR A 109 -26.47 -18.79 -7.05
C THR A 109 -25.34 -18.51 -8.02
N TYR A 110 -24.43 -17.64 -7.59
CA TYR A 110 -23.23 -17.27 -8.33
C TYR A 110 -22.20 -18.40 -8.19
N LEU A 111 -21.94 -19.13 -9.27
CA LEU A 111 -20.77 -20.01 -9.33
C LEU A 111 -19.58 -19.16 -9.78
N ARG A 112 -18.57 -19.01 -8.91
CA ARG A 112 -17.32 -18.32 -9.20
C ARG A 112 -16.24 -19.37 -9.40
N ASP A 113 -15.72 -19.49 -10.62
CA ASP A 113 -14.78 -20.55 -10.97
C ASP A 113 -13.62 -20.01 -11.83
N THR A 114 -12.43 -20.61 -11.69
CA THR A 114 -11.32 -20.38 -12.63
C THR A 114 -11.50 -21.34 -13.80
N THR A 115 -11.76 -20.82 -14.99
CA THR A 115 -12.17 -21.61 -16.15
C THR A 115 -11.12 -21.54 -17.25
N ALA A 116 -10.85 -22.67 -17.90
CA ALA A 116 -9.98 -22.71 -19.06
C ALA A 116 -10.69 -22.14 -20.30
N LEU A 117 -10.05 -21.18 -20.98
CA LEU A 117 -10.45 -20.70 -22.31
C LEU A 117 -9.63 -21.43 -23.37
N ILE A 118 -10.19 -22.48 -23.95
CA ILE A 118 -9.55 -23.22 -25.04
C ILE A 118 -10.43 -23.08 -26.30
N PRO A 119 -10.08 -22.19 -27.25
CA PRO A 119 -10.83 -21.99 -28.50
C PRO A 119 -10.98 -23.28 -29.32
N GLU A 120 -12.01 -23.35 -30.17
CA GLU A 120 -12.36 -24.57 -30.93
C GLU A 120 -11.26 -25.06 -31.90
N ASN A 121 -10.31 -24.20 -32.31
CA ASN A 121 -9.40 -24.44 -33.44
C ASN A 121 -7.89 -24.57 -33.11
N PHE A 122 -7.47 -24.78 -31.86
CA PHE A 122 -6.04 -24.89 -31.54
C PHE A 122 -5.67 -26.00 -30.55
N LYS A 123 -4.45 -26.56 -30.68
CA LYS A 123 -3.77 -27.42 -29.68
C LYS A 123 -3.30 -26.61 -28.45
N LEU A 124 -4.18 -25.84 -27.83
CA LEU A 124 -3.83 -25.03 -26.66
C LEU A 124 -4.12 -25.80 -25.36
N SER A 125 -3.19 -25.74 -24.40
CA SER A 125 -3.39 -26.15 -23.01
C SER A 125 -3.60 -24.92 -22.13
N ALA A 126 -4.34 -25.08 -21.03
CA ALA A 126 -4.45 -24.07 -19.98
C ALA A 126 -3.63 -24.54 -18.78
N SER A 127 -2.83 -23.65 -18.18
CA SER A 127 -1.96 -24.04 -17.08
C SER A 127 -1.82 -22.97 -16.02
N ILE A 128 -1.51 -23.40 -14.80
CA ILE A 128 -1.18 -22.53 -13.67
C ILE A 128 -0.02 -23.15 -12.88
N ILE A 129 0.94 -22.31 -12.49
CA ILE A 129 2.16 -22.69 -11.79
C ILE A 129 2.30 -21.86 -10.53
N TYR A 130 2.64 -22.52 -9.43
CA TYR A 130 2.99 -21.93 -8.13
C TYR A 130 4.44 -22.26 -7.79
N LYS A 131 5.16 -21.34 -7.16
CA LYS A 131 6.51 -21.56 -6.61
C LYS A 131 6.52 -21.24 -5.12
N PHE A 132 7.15 -22.11 -4.36
CA PHE A 132 7.40 -21.93 -2.94
C PHE A 132 8.90 -22.01 -2.70
N ASP A 133 9.45 -20.98 -2.09
CA ASP A 133 10.88 -20.83 -1.82
C ASP A 133 11.12 -20.63 -0.32
N TYR A 134 11.73 -21.60 0.32
CA TYR A 134 12.13 -21.53 1.73
C TYR A 134 13.65 -21.43 1.90
N SER A 135 14.38 -21.05 0.85
CA SER A 135 15.85 -21.05 0.84
C SER A 135 16.47 -20.15 1.90
N SER A 136 15.84 -19.02 2.21
CA SER A 136 16.25 -18.07 3.26
C SER A 136 16.29 -18.68 4.67
N TYR A 137 15.52 -19.74 4.94
CA TYR A 137 15.58 -20.46 6.21
C TYR A 137 16.74 -21.45 6.23
N GLU A 138 17.96 -20.94 6.38
CA GLU A 138 19.20 -21.71 6.26
C GLU A 138 19.27 -22.95 7.16
N THR A 139 18.83 -22.83 8.41
CA THR A 139 18.90 -23.89 9.44
C THR A 139 17.77 -24.92 9.40
N LEU A 140 16.75 -24.70 8.56
CA LEU A 140 15.55 -25.54 8.50
C LEU A 140 15.51 -26.38 7.23
N SER A 141 14.99 -27.60 7.36
CA SER A 141 14.74 -28.52 6.23
C SER A 141 13.26 -28.87 6.14
N ILE A 142 12.73 -29.02 4.92
CA ILE A 142 11.33 -29.41 4.70
C ILE A 142 11.19 -30.90 5.05
N THR A 143 10.42 -31.20 6.09
CA THR A 143 10.20 -32.56 6.59
C THR A 143 8.84 -33.14 6.19
N SER A 144 7.89 -32.29 5.81
CA SER A 144 6.57 -32.70 5.34
C SER A 144 6.05 -31.72 4.29
N LEU A 145 5.52 -32.24 3.19
CA LEU A 145 4.83 -31.46 2.17
C LEU A 145 3.50 -32.14 1.84
N ASN A 146 2.39 -31.46 2.09
CA ASN A 146 1.05 -31.94 1.79
C ASN A 146 0.34 -30.97 0.85
N LEU A 147 -0.26 -31.53 -0.20
CA LEU A 147 -1.08 -30.79 -1.16
C LEU A 147 -2.50 -31.35 -1.13
N LYS A 148 -3.49 -30.45 -1.06
CA LYS A 148 -4.88 -30.73 -1.38
C LYS A 148 -5.32 -29.78 -2.49
N LEU A 149 -5.83 -30.34 -3.57
CA LEU A 149 -6.39 -29.60 -4.69
C LEU A 149 -7.81 -30.09 -4.95
N ASN A 150 -8.77 -29.17 -5.11
CA ASN A 150 -10.14 -29.47 -5.47
C ASN A 150 -10.37 -29.20 -6.96
N CYS A 151 -10.92 -30.17 -7.69
CA CYS A 151 -11.24 -30.07 -9.13
C CYS A 151 -12.61 -30.70 -9.40
N TYR A 152 -13.39 -30.16 -10.35
CA TYR A 152 -14.72 -30.67 -10.71
C TYR A 152 -14.77 -31.11 -12.17
N ASP A 153 -15.56 -32.15 -12.40
CA ASP A 153 -15.75 -32.81 -13.68
C ASP A 153 -17.17 -32.55 -14.19
N ASN A 154 -17.29 -32.24 -15.48
CA ASN A 154 -18.55 -32.16 -16.21
C ASN A 154 -18.43 -32.76 -17.63
N ASN A 155 -17.83 -33.96 -17.78
CA ASN A 155 -17.84 -34.77 -19.00
C ASN A 155 -17.43 -33.98 -20.28
N THR A 156 -16.30 -33.28 -20.20
CA THR A 156 -15.89 -32.26 -21.17
C THR A 156 -14.83 -32.71 -22.19
N GLY A 157 -14.24 -33.92 -22.06
CA GLY A 157 -13.21 -34.43 -22.98
C GLY A 157 -11.80 -33.85 -22.78
N TYR A 158 -11.53 -33.23 -21.62
CA TYR A 158 -10.21 -32.67 -21.26
C TYR A 158 -9.43 -33.63 -20.35
N GLN A 159 -8.11 -33.47 -20.33
CA GLN A 159 -7.16 -34.20 -19.49
C GLN A 159 -6.53 -33.23 -18.48
N LEU A 160 -6.60 -33.55 -17.19
CA LEU A 160 -5.95 -32.79 -16.12
C LEU A 160 -4.67 -33.49 -15.67
N ILE A 161 -3.57 -32.73 -15.66
CA ILE A 161 -2.24 -33.18 -15.23
C ILE A 161 -1.77 -32.27 -14.09
N ILE A 162 -1.48 -32.87 -12.93
CA ILE A 162 -0.87 -32.17 -11.80
C ILE A 162 0.56 -32.68 -11.66
N SER A 163 1.52 -31.77 -11.60
CA SER A 163 2.94 -32.10 -11.52
C SER A 163 3.68 -31.23 -10.50
N ILE A 164 4.79 -31.76 -9.98
CA ILE A 164 5.70 -31.08 -9.06
C ILE A 164 7.11 -31.06 -9.66
N SER A 165 7.82 -29.95 -9.50
CA SER A 165 9.25 -29.88 -9.77
C SER A 165 9.99 -29.44 -8.51
N THR A 166 11.13 -30.08 -8.22
CA THR A 166 12.01 -29.76 -7.09
C THR A 166 13.44 -29.50 -7.52
N ASN A 167 13.66 -29.34 -8.84
CA ASN A 167 14.98 -29.07 -9.40
C ASN A 167 15.30 -27.58 -9.29
N HIS A 168 16.50 -27.28 -8.84
CA HIS A 168 17.06 -25.94 -8.80
C HIS A 168 17.94 -25.72 -10.03
N HIS A 169 17.79 -24.59 -10.71
CA HIS A 169 18.76 -24.17 -11.73
C HIS A 169 19.90 -23.46 -11.01
N THR A 170 21.09 -24.06 -11.03
CA THR A 170 22.34 -23.43 -10.58
C THR A 170 23.14 -23.04 -11.80
N ASP A 171 22.81 -21.92 -12.46
CA ASP A 171 23.73 -21.33 -13.45
C ASP A 171 23.65 -19.80 -13.42
N ASN A 172 24.66 -19.22 -12.75
CA ASN A 172 24.99 -17.80 -12.75
C ASN A 172 25.63 -17.39 -14.09
N LYS A 173 24.87 -17.40 -15.18
CA LYS A 173 25.21 -16.73 -16.45
C LYS A 173 24.06 -16.85 -17.44
N LEU A 174 23.19 -15.84 -17.50
CA LEU A 174 22.48 -15.40 -18.71
C LEU A 174 21.66 -14.14 -18.41
N SER A 175 22.23 -13.02 -18.81
CA SER A 175 21.55 -11.76 -19.04
C SER A 175 20.64 -11.88 -20.27
N SER A 176 19.32 -12.03 -20.10
CA SER A 176 18.31 -11.57 -21.08
C SER A 176 16.87 -11.91 -20.66
N SER A 177 16.08 -10.86 -20.43
CA SER A 177 14.67 -10.68 -20.83
C SER A 177 13.84 -11.91 -21.27
N SER A 178 13.15 -12.56 -20.32
CA SER A 178 11.72 -12.97 -20.37
C SER A 178 11.45 -14.13 -19.39
N PRO A 179 10.38 -14.09 -18.58
CA PRO A 179 10.07 -15.14 -17.58
C PRO A 179 9.72 -16.52 -18.17
N ASN A 180 9.61 -16.64 -19.50
CA ASN A 180 9.16 -17.87 -20.17
C ASN A 180 10.25 -18.93 -20.40
N HIS A 181 11.54 -18.59 -20.32
CA HIS A 181 12.61 -19.53 -20.69
C HIS A 181 12.99 -20.51 -19.55
N TYR A 182 13.04 -20.06 -18.29
CA TYR A 182 13.43 -20.94 -17.18
C TYR A 182 12.34 -21.94 -16.81
N LEU A 183 11.05 -21.58 -16.88
CA LEU A 183 9.93 -22.49 -16.60
C LEU A 183 9.90 -23.71 -17.55
N LYS A 184 10.41 -23.55 -18.79
CA LYS A 184 10.53 -24.64 -19.78
C LYS A 184 11.65 -25.64 -19.43
N SER A 185 12.65 -25.24 -18.66
CA SER A 185 13.77 -26.10 -18.23
C SER A 185 13.48 -26.96 -16.98
N LEU A 186 12.36 -26.71 -16.29
CA LEU A 186 11.97 -27.48 -15.10
C LEU A 186 11.59 -28.92 -15.47
N LYS A 187 12.18 -29.90 -14.77
CA LYS A 187 11.76 -31.30 -14.90
C LYS A 187 10.53 -31.55 -14.03
N TRP A 188 9.41 -31.88 -14.67
CA TRP A 188 8.12 -32.07 -14.01
C TRP A 188 7.87 -33.55 -13.69
N ASN A 189 7.72 -33.87 -12.41
CA ASN A 189 7.25 -35.17 -11.96
C ASN A 189 5.72 -35.15 -11.87
N ILE A 190 5.05 -36.03 -12.62
CA ILE A 190 3.59 -36.13 -12.61
C ILE A 190 3.14 -36.66 -11.24
N ILE A 191 2.43 -35.82 -10.49
CA ILE A 191 1.79 -36.20 -9.24
C ILE A 191 0.57 -37.05 -9.56
N LYS A 192 -0.29 -36.58 -10.48
CA LYS A 192 -1.48 -37.29 -10.95
C LYS A 192 -1.80 -36.90 -12.38
N GLU A 193 -2.18 -37.89 -13.16
CA GLU A 193 -2.77 -37.73 -14.48
C GLU A 193 -4.11 -38.46 -14.43
N THR A 194 -5.20 -37.75 -14.72
CA THR A 194 -6.55 -38.33 -14.70
C THR A 194 -7.20 -38.17 -16.05
N TYR A 195 -7.59 -39.31 -16.63
CA TYR A 195 -8.52 -39.37 -17.73
C TYR A 195 -9.91 -39.17 -17.17
N ILE A 196 -10.52 -38.06 -17.56
CA ILE A 196 -11.82 -37.66 -17.06
C ILE A 196 -12.87 -38.62 -17.67
N LYS A 197 -13.24 -39.67 -16.93
CA LYS A 197 -14.18 -40.73 -17.37
C LYS A 197 -15.39 -40.80 -16.45
N ASN A 198 -16.55 -40.46 -17.03
CA ASN A 198 -17.90 -41.00 -16.82
C ASN A 198 -18.47 -41.29 -15.42
N THR A 199 -17.90 -40.77 -14.34
CA THR A 199 -18.56 -40.81 -13.02
C THR A 199 -18.59 -39.40 -12.42
N ASN A 200 -19.74 -39.00 -11.85
CA ASN A 200 -19.94 -37.76 -11.09
C ASN A 200 -19.13 -37.76 -9.77
N GLU A 201 -17.88 -38.23 -9.80
CA GLU A 201 -17.04 -38.39 -8.62
C GLU A 201 -16.19 -37.15 -8.40
N ARG A 202 -16.47 -36.46 -7.29
CA ARG A 202 -15.72 -35.31 -6.80
C ARG A 202 -14.32 -35.78 -6.38
N MET A 203 -13.28 -35.33 -7.08
CA MET A 203 -11.92 -35.74 -6.78
C MET A 203 -11.27 -34.81 -5.74
N ASN A 204 -11.40 -35.15 -4.46
CA ASN A 204 -10.50 -34.61 -3.44
C ASN A 204 -9.15 -35.29 -3.58
N LEU A 205 -8.09 -34.48 -3.71
CA LEU A 205 -6.75 -34.96 -4.02
C LEU A 205 -5.75 -34.67 -2.89
N PRO A 206 -5.96 -35.18 -1.67
CA PRO A 206 -4.94 -35.09 -0.64
C PRO A 206 -3.78 -36.00 -1.05
N LYS A 207 -2.62 -35.42 -1.33
CA LYS A 207 -1.39 -36.16 -1.58
C LYS A 207 -0.29 -35.66 -0.66
N ASN A 208 0.29 -36.59 0.08
CA ASN A 208 1.57 -36.38 0.74
C ASN A 208 2.66 -36.43 -0.35
N LEU A 209 3.31 -35.30 -0.58
CA LEU A 209 4.33 -35.10 -1.60
C LEU A 209 5.75 -35.15 -1.01
N THR A 210 5.89 -35.46 0.27
CA THR A 210 7.18 -35.47 0.99
C THR A 210 8.23 -36.34 0.29
N ARG A 211 7.82 -37.44 -0.37
CA ARG A 211 8.73 -38.32 -1.15
C ARG A 211 9.45 -37.63 -2.31
N PHE A 212 8.95 -36.49 -2.79
CA PHE A 212 9.57 -35.71 -3.87
C PHE A 212 10.59 -34.68 -3.35
N MET A 213 10.65 -34.49 -2.03
CA MET A 213 11.59 -33.58 -1.36
C MET A 213 12.83 -34.36 -0.92
N THR A 214 14.01 -33.89 -1.31
CA THR A 214 15.28 -34.33 -0.71
C THR A 214 15.60 -33.43 0.49
N LYS A 215 16.49 -33.89 1.39
CA LYS A 215 16.83 -33.19 2.64
C LYS A 215 17.31 -31.74 2.45
N ASN A 216 17.82 -31.42 1.25
CA ASN A 216 18.38 -30.10 0.91
C ASN A 216 17.46 -29.27 0.00
N ASN A 217 16.36 -29.83 -0.51
CA ASN A 217 15.46 -29.10 -1.40
C ASN A 217 14.58 -28.15 -0.58
N LYS A 218 14.76 -26.85 -0.78
CA LYS A 218 13.97 -25.78 -0.13
C LYS A 218 13.05 -25.03 -1.10
N ILE A 219 13.18 -25.27 -2.40
CA ILE A 219 12.30 -24.71 -3.42
C ILE A 219 11.54 -25.83 -4.11
N PHE A 220 10.25 -25.60 -4.36
CA PHE A 220 9.45 -26.50 -5.18
C PHE A 220 8.39 -25.73 -5.97
N TYR A 221 7.95 -26.34 -7.06
CA TYR A 221 6.96 -25.80 -7.97
C TYR A 221 5.78 -26.76 -8.10
N ILE A 222 4.56 -26.25 -8.13
CA ILE A 222 3.35 -27.03 -8.38
C ILE A 222 2.70 -26.51 -9.65
N LYS A 223 2.48 -27.39 -10.64
CA LYS A 223 1.81 -27.07 -11.90
C LYS A 223 0.53 -27.89 -12.05
N ALA A 224 -0.56 -27.23 -12.41
CA ALA A 224 -1.78 -27.86 -12.90
C ALA A 224 -1.98 -27.47 -14.37
N GLU A 225 -2.19 -28.47 -15.23
CA GLU A 225 -2.33 -28.29 -16.67
C GLU A 225 -3.55 -29.05 -17.20
N ILE A 226 -4.31 -28.38 -18.06
CA ILE A 226 -5.51 -28.87 -18.73
C ILE A 226 -5.25 -28.96 -20.22
N ILE A 227 -5.41 -30.15 -20.79
CA ILE A 227 -5.17 -30.43 -22.21
C ILE A 227 -6.46 -30.96 -22.83
N LYS A 228 -6.90 -30.41 -23.97
CA LYS A 228 -8.04 -30.94 -24.73
C LYS A 228 -7.62 -32.16 -25.54
N LYS A 229 -8.32 -33.30 -25.39
CA LYS A 229 -7.95 -34.56 -26.09
C LYS A 229 -8.91 -35.00 -27.21
N ASP A 230 -10.20 -34.61 -27.19
CA ASP A 230 -11.19 -35.07 -28.18
C ASP A 230 -11.85 -33.96 -29.02
N HIS A 231 -12.09 -34.25 -30.31
CA HIS A 231 -12.68 -33.37 -31.33
C HIS A 231 -14.22 -33.42 -31.43
N LYS A 232 -14.92 -34.06 -30.49
CA LYS A 232 -16.40 -34.09 -30.52
C LYS A 232 -16.98 -32.92 -29.73
N ASN A 233 -18.00 -32.28 -30.31
CA ASN A 233 -18.68 -31.08 -29.81
C ASN A 233 -19.23 -31.24 -28.37
N TYR A 234 -18.38 -30.99 -27.37
CA TYR A 234 -18.79 -30.81 -25.98
C TYR A 234 -18.75 -29.32 -25.64
N GLN A 235 -19.92 -28.71 -25.43
CA GLN A 235 -20.12 -27.28 -25.14
C GLN A 235 -19.81 -26.85 -23.68
N LYS A 236 -19.10 -27.66 -22.88
CA LYS A 236 -18.83 -27.34 -21.46
C LYS A 236 -17.33 -27.20 -21.19
N ASN A 237 -16.96 -26.11 -20.50
CA ASN A 237 -15.59 -25.78 -20.11
C ASN A 237 -15.20 -26.52 -18.82
N LEU A 238 -13.94 -26.96 -18.71
CA LEU A 238 -13.40 -27.56 -17.48
C LEU A 238 -13.13 -26.47 -16.42
N GLN A 239 -13.44 -26.75 -15.16
CA GLN A 239 -13.32 -25.82 -14.03
C GLN A 239 -12.16 -26.20 -13.10
N LEU A 240 -11.23 -25.27 -12.88
CA LEU A 240 -10.28 -25.30 -11.77
C LEU A 240 -10.90 -24.58 -10.57
N PHE A 241 -10.83 -25.21 -9.39
CA PHE A 241 -11.35 -24.67 -8.14
C PHE A 241 -12.89 -24.45 -8.11
N PRO A 242 -13.69 -25.51 -8.27
CA PRO A 242 -15.16 -25.43 -8.29
C PRO A 242 -15.79 -25.07 -6.93
N TYR A 243 -16.90 -24.32 -6.95
CA TYR A 243 -17.75 -24.07 -5.77
C TYR A 243 -18.47 -25.34 -5.24
N ILE A 244 -18.46 -25.57 -3.91
CA ILE A 244 -19.08 -26.74 -3.25
C ILE A 244 -20.47 -26.37 -2.69
N LYS A 245 -21.56 -26.90 -3.27
CA LYS A 245 -22.95 -26.56 -2.90
C LYS A 245 -23.54 -27.34 -1.71
N ASN A 246 -22.95 -28.45 -1.25
CA ASN A 246 -23.55 -29.29 -0.19
C ASN A 246 -22.65 -29.40 1.05
N HIS A 247 -23.20 -28.99 2.20
CA HIS A 247 -22.56 -28.75 3.51
C HIS A 247 -21.74 -27.46 3.60
N PHE A 248 -22.40 -26.33 3.35
CA PHE A 248 -21.97 -25.05 3.86
C PHE A 248 -22.38 -24.97 5.33
N ASP A 249 -21.43 -25.22 6.22
CA ASP A 249 -21.56 -24.84 7.63
C ASP A 249 -20.89 -23.48 7.76
N GLU A 250 -21.69 -22.42 7.89
CA GLU A 250 -21.31 -21.00 7.86
C GLU A 250 -20.20 -20.65 8.89
N PHE A 251 -19.97 -21.54 9.86
CA PHE A 251 -18.95 -21.42 10.90
C PHE A 251 -17.60 -22.11 10.56
N SER A 252 -17.43 -22.68 9.36
CA SER A 252 -16.29 -23.55 9.03
C SER A 252 -15.46 -23.11 7.82
N ILE A 253 -14.91 -21.90 7.85
CA ILE A 253 -13.90 -21.37 6.89
C ILE A 253 -12.70 -22.33 6.66
N LYS A 254 -12.53 -23.38 7.47
CA LYS A 254 -11.34 -24.26 7.49
C LYS A 254 -11.38 -25.51 6.60
N LYS A 255 -12.47 -25.84 5.86
CA LYS A 255 -12.58 -27.17 5.21
C LYS A 255 -12.61 -27.22 3.66
N ASN A 256 -12.90 -26.12 2.96
CA ASN A 256 -13.25 -26.15 1.53
C ASN A 256 -12.38 -25.25 0.60
N PHE A 257 -11.06 -25.23 0.81
CA PHE A 257 -10.13 -24.48 -0.06
C PHE A 257 -9.94 -25.13 -1.43
N GLY A 258 -9.80 -24.33 -2.48
CA GLY A 258 -9.49 -24.76 -3.85
C GLY A 258 -8.06 -25.30 -3.99
N LEU A 259 -7.10 -24.64 -3.35
CA LEU A 259 -5.71 -25.09 -3.15
C LEU A 259 -5.41 -25.05 -1.65
N ASP A 260 -4.76 -26.07 -1.10
CA ASP A 260 -4.24 -26.06 0.27
C ASP A 260 -2.89 -26.79 0.31
N VAL A 261 -1.82 -26.02 0.46
CA VAL A 261 -0.42 -26.48 0.56
C VAL A 261 0.04 -26.30 2.00
N ARG A 262 0.52 -27.38 2.62
CA ARG A 262 1.09 -27.36 3.97
C ARG A 262 2.50 -27.88 3.96
N VAL A 263 3.41 -27.10 4.54
CA VAL A 263 4.82 -27.41 4.68
C VAL A 263 5.15 -27.47 6.16
N GLU A 264 5.83 -28.53 6.60
CA GLU A 264 6.47 -28.58 7.92
C GLU A 264 7.99 -28.51 7.73
N LEU A 265 8.65 -27.70 8.56
CA LEU A 265 10.09 -27.52 8.57
C LEU A 265 10.64 -27.83 9.96
N SER A 266 11.80 -28.46 10.06
CA SER A 266 12.48 -28.66 11.35
C SER A 266 13.97 -28.42 11.27
N SER A 267 14.55 -27.97 12.38
CA SER A 267 16.00 -27.83 12.56
C SER A 267 16.60 -29.17 13.01
N SER A 268 17.83 -29.45 12.59
CA SER A 268 18.65 -30.53 13.13
C SER A 268 19.49 -30.10 14.35
N LEU A 269 19.48 -28.82 14.73
CA LEU A 269 20.32 -28.24 15.79
C LEU A 269 19.46 -27.41 16.77
N ILE A 270 19.62 -27.67 18.07
CA ILE A 270 19.04 -26.91 19.18
C ILE A 270 20.00 -25.75 19.49
N VAL A 271 19.57 -24.49 19.40
CA VAL A 271 20.36 -23.33 19.88
C VAL A 271 19.46 -22.26 20.52
N PRO A 272 19.90 -21.59 21.61
CA PRO A 272 19.10 -20.72 22.47
C PRO A 272 18.96 -19.27 21.98
N SER A 273 18.05 -18.56 22.64
CA SER A 273 17.69 -17.15 22.54
C SER A 273 18.86 -16.16 22.52
N TYR A 274 18.82 -15.18 21.61
CA TYR A 274 19.70 -14.01 21.61
C TYR A 274 18.94 -12.70 21.84
N ASN A 275 19.57 -11.85 22.66
CA ASN A 275 19.21 -10.46 22.97
C ASN A 275 19.38 -9.54 21.76
N ILE A 276 18.48 -8.56 21.63
CA ILE A 276 18.53 -7.51 20.61
C ILE A 276 19.10 -6.22 21.24
N SER A 277 20.17 -5.73 20.64
CA SER A 277 20.73 -4.39 20.84
C SER A 277 19.95 -3.36 20.02
N TYR A 278 19.62 -2.22 20.64
CA TYR A 278 18.96 -1.09 20.00
C TYR A 278 19.92 -0.36 19.06
N GLU A 279 19.68 -0.46 17.75
CA GLU A 279 20.24 0.45 16.75
C GLU A 279 19.27 1.61 16.46
N LYS A 280 19.89 2.77 16.24
CA LYS A 280 19.35 4.10 15.92
C LYS A 280 17.92 4.14 15.38
N CYS A 281 17.06 4.86 16.11
CA CYS A 281 15.77 5.35 15.66
C CYS A 281 15.89 6.19 14.37
N MET A 282 15.75 5.56 13.22
CA MET A 282 14.77 6.00 12.25
C MET A 282 13.74 4.89 12.13
N ILE A 283 12.68 5.00 12.93
CA ILE A 283 11.46 4.25 12.71
C ILE A 283 10.87 4.79 11.39
N LYS A 284 11.29 4.23 10.24
CA LYS A 284 10.34 4.10 9.14
C LYS A 284 9.30 3.12 9.67
N SER A 285 8.17 3.66 10.11
CA SER A 285 7.02 2.83 10.40
C SER A 285 6.76 1.94 9.18
N GLU A 286 6.22 0.74 9.39
CA GLU A 286 5.59 -0.09 8.35
C GLU A 286 4.32 0.59 7.76
N GLY A 287 4.40 1.91 7.62
CA GLY A 287 3.34 2.86 7.34
C GLY A 287 3.03 2.92 5.85
N CYS A 288 1.86 3.46 5.59
CA CYS A 288 1.36 3.73 4.26
C CYS A 288 1.73 5.17 3.90
N ASP A 289 2.32 5.45 2.73
CA ASP A 289 2.66 6.83 2.36
C ASP A 289 1.41 7.70 2.10
N GLY A 290 0.32 7.07 1.67
CA GLY A 290 -1.00 7.70 1.67
C GLY A 290 -2.09 6.81 1.10
N LEU A 291 -3.33 7.30 1.17
CA LEU A 291 -4.53 6.54 0.81
C LEU A 291 -5.28 7.19 -0.35
N PHE A 292 -5.54 6.39 -1.38
CA PHE A 292 -6.47 6.68 -2.44
C PHE A 292 -7.84 6.10 -2.10
N ASN A 293 -8.87 6.96 -2.11
CA ASN A 293 -10.26 6.65 -1.78
C ASN A 293 -10.46 5.94 -0.44
N ASP A 294 -9.65 6.26 0.57
CA ASP A 294 -9.71 5.68 1.93
C ASP A 294 -9.44 4.17 2.01
N LYS A 295 -9.12 3.52 0.88
CA LYS A 295 -9.00 2.06 0.78
C LYS A 295 -7.63 1.62 0.27
N TYR A 296 -7.04 2.37 -0.65
CA TYR A 296 -5.92 1.90 -1.46
C TYR A 296 -4.64 2.63 -1.09
N LYS A 297 -3.66 1.88 -0.57
CA LYS A 297 -2.35 2.43 -0.25
C LYS A 297 -1.61 2.78 -1.54
N PHE A 298 -0.99 3.95 -1.59
CA PHE A 298 -0.06 4.35 -2.64
C PHE A 298 1.30 4.69 -2.05
N ASN A 299 2.29 4.84 -2.93
CA ASN A 299 3.69 5.05 -2.66
C ASN A 299 4.13 6.43 -3.14
N VAL A 300 4.82 7.14 -2.28
CA VAL A 300 5.35 8.48 -2.55
C VAL A 300 6.84 8.33 -2.86
N LEU A 301 7.27 8.79 -4.04
CA LEU A 301 8.63 8.62 -4.51
C LEU A 301 9.46 9.89 -4.27
N PRO A 302 10.73 9.79 -3.83
CA PRO A 302 11.61 10.95 -3.76
C PRO A 302 11.88 11.51 -5.17
N VAL A 303 12.00 12.84 -5.27
CA VAL A 303 12.42 13.48 -6.52
C VAL A 303 13.94 13.61 -6.54
N GLU A 304 14.57 13.06 -7.57
CA GLU A 304 16.03 13.13 -7.74
C GLU A 304 16.51 14.59 -7.68
N ASN A 305 17.62 14.81 -6.99
CA ASN A 305 18.28 16.11 -6.85
C ASN A 305 17.47 17.21 -6.12
N MET A 306 16.35 16.86 -5.47
CA MET A 306 15.59 17.79 -4.63
C MET A 306 15.41 17.24 -3.21
N LYS A 307 16.14 17.79 -2.25
CA LYS A 307 16.02 17.38 -0.83
C LYS A 307 14.61 17.70 -0.30
N ASN A 308 14.02 16.76 0.43
CA ASN A 308 12.70 16.88 1.05
C ASN A 308 11.54 17.15 0.07
N ILE A 309 11.71 16.83 -1.22
CA ILE A 309 10.65 16.92 -2.23
C ILE A 309 10.37 15.52 -2.77
N TYR A 310 9.09 15.19 -2.82
CA TYR A 310 8.58 13.90 -3.25
C TYR A 310 7.50 14.09 -4.31
N THR A 311 7.16 13.02 -5.01
CA THR A 311 6.11 12.99 -6.03
C THR A 311 5.19 11.79 -5.84
N HIS A 312 3.92 12.00 -6.13
CA HIS A 312 2.93 10.94 -6.25
C HIS A 312 2.01 11.27 -7.41
N ARG A 313 1.76 10.27 -8.26
CA ARG A 313 0.94 10.42 -9.46
C ARG A 313 -0.04 9.28 -9.61
N ILE A 314 -1.31 9.59 -9.84
CA ILE A 314 -2.33 8.61 -10.23
C ILE A 314 -2.93 9.01 -11.57
N SER A 315 -2.87 8.07 -12.51
CA SER A 315 -3.35 8.25 -13.87
C SER A 315 -4.42 7.21 -14.19
N TYR A 316 -5.42 7.57 -14.98
CA TYR A 316 -6.48 6.65 -15.44
C TYR A 316 -6.53 6.66 -16.96
N ASN A 317 -6.67 5.47 -17.55
CA ASN A 317 -6.89 5.30 -18.98
C ASN A 317 -8.19 4.51 -19.21
N VAL A 318 -9.06 5.07 -20.05
CA VAL A 318 -10.40 4.53 -20.32
C VAL A 318 -10.35 3.21 -21.09
N VAL A 319 -9.43 3.08 -22.06
CA VAL A 319 -9.37 1.95 -22.99
C VAL A 319 -8.88 0.69 -22.29
N THR A 320 -7.83 0.82 -21.47
CA THR A 320 -7.38 -0.25 -20.58
C THR A 320 -8.29 -0.47 -19.37
N ASN A 321 -9.21 0.47 -19.16
CA ASN A 321 -10.09 0.63 -18.03
C ASN A 321 -9.36 0.39 -16.71
N ALA A 322 -8.28 1.13 -16.47
CA ALA A 322 -7.39 0.92 -15.32
C ALA A 322 -6.74 2.21 -14.82
N TYR A 323 -6.39 2.21 -13.54
CA TYR A 323 -5.56 3.21 -12.90
C TYR A 323 -4.11 2.73 -12.86
N TYR A 324 -3.19 3.67 -12.96
CA TYR A 324 -1.75 3.51 -12.94
C TYR A 324 -1.16 4.49 -11.93
N GLU A 325 -0.04 4.11 -11.34
CA GLU A 325 0.61 4.87 -10.28
C GLU A 325 2.04 5.20 -10.70
N ASN A 326 2.46 6.45 -10.44
CA ASN A 326 3.81 6.94 -10.65
C ASN A 326 4.35 6.68 -12.08
N GLY A 327 3.47 6.79 -13.09
CA GLY A 327 3.83 6.60 -14.50
C GLY A 327 4.15 5.15 -14.90
N LYS A 328 4.04 4.18 -13.98
CA LYS A 328 4.31 2.76 -14.28
C LYS A 328 3.13 2.12 -14.99
N THR A 329 3.23 1.98 -16.31
CA THR A 329 2.16 1.48 -17.17
C THR A 329 2.11 -0.03 -17.31
N ASP A 330 3.21 -0.72 -16.99
CA ASP A 330 3.30 -2.19 -17.07
C ASP A 330 2.43 -2.89 -16.02
N ILE A 331 2.07 -2.16 -14.95
CA ILE A 331 1.34 -2.69 -13.81
C ILE A 331 0.10 -1.83 -13.57
N LYS A 332 -1.07 -2.46 -13.70
CA LYS A 332 -2.35 -1.83 -13.36
C LYS A 332 -2.47 -1.71 -11.84
N TYR A 333 -2.38 -0.49 -11.33
CA TYR A 333 -2.57 -0.16 -9.91
C TYR A 333 -3.98 -0.57 -9.42
N LEU A 334 -5.02 -0.20 -10.18
CA LEU A 334 -6.39 -0.68 -9.98
C LEU A 334 -7.04 -1.03 -11.33
N LYS A 335 -7.72 -2.19 -11.37
CA LYS A 335 -8.51 -2.59 -12.55
C LYS A 335 -9.94 -2.04 -12.41
N ARG A 336 -10.47 -1.44 -13.48
CA ARG A 336 -11.78 -0.80 -13.65
C ARG A 336 -11.92 0.60 -13.04
N TRP A 337 -12.64 1.46 -13.75
CA TRP A 337 -12.90 2.85 -13.37
C TRP A 337 -13.58 3.01 -12.01
N ASP A 338 -14.59 2.17 -11.73
CA ASP A 338 -15.48 2.30 -10.57
C ASP A 338 -14.76 2.05 -9.26
N ARG A 339 -13.71 1.23 -9.30
CA ARG A 339 -12.92 0.88 -8.12
C ARG A 339 -12.02 2.00 -7.67
N GLY A 340 -11.46 2.75 -8.60
CA GLY A 340 -10.72 3.96 -8.25
C GLY A 340 -11.61 5.15 -7.93
N THR A 341 -12.91 4.98 -7.64
CA THR A 341 -13.77 6.09 -7.20
C THR A 341 -14.07 6.01 -5.70
N LEU A 342 -14.12 7.14 -5.02
CA LEU A 342 -14.58 7.24 -3.63
C LEU A 342 -16.10 7.06 -3.56
N THR A 343 -16.82 7.84 -4.37
CA THR A 343 -18.27 7.70 -4.58
C THR A 343 -18.60 7.99 -6.03
N ASN A 344 -19.57 7.25 -6.57
CA ASN A 344 -20.12 7.50 -7.89
C ASN A 344 -21.65 7.32 -7.86
N LYS A 345 -22.36 8.05 -8.71
CA LYS A 345 -23.82 7.96 -8.84
C LYS A 345 -24.26 8.19 -10.27
N ASN A 346 -25.12 7.29 -10.76
CA ASN A 346 -25.73 7.36 -12.09
C ASN A 346 -24.71 7.44 -13.24
N ILE A 347 -23.54 6.80 -13.07
CA ILE A 347 -22.48 6.71 -14.08
C ILE A 347 -22.37 5.26 -14.54
N TYR A 348 -22.02 5.06 -15.81
CA TYR A 348 -21.67 3.77 -16.38
C TYR A 348 -20.53 3.92 -17.39
N TYR A 349 -19.82 2.83 -17.62
CA TYR A 349 -18.82 2.72 -18.68
C TYR A 349 -19.48 2.18 -19.94
N SER A 350 -19.19 2.79 -21.09
CA SER A 350 -19.84 2.51 -22.37
C SER A 350 -18.81 2.18 -23.42
N LEU A 351 -19.16 1.18 -24.24
CA LEU A 351 -18.45 0.80 -25.46
C LEU A 351 -19.39 1.12 -26.63
N GLU A 352 -19.05 2.11 -27.46
CA GLU A 352 -19.77 2.41 -28.70
C GLU A 352 -19.01 1.82 -29.89
N ASN A 353 -19.54 0.74 -30.46
CA ASN A 353 -18.97 0.08 -31.63
C ASN A 353 -19.86 0.34 -32.85
N SER A 354 -19.29 0.99 -33.86
CA SER A 354 -19.88 1.22 -35.18
C SER A 354 -18.90 0.78 -36.27
N ALA A 355 -19.36 0.65 -37.52
CA ALA A 355 -18.57 0.07 -38.61
C ALA A 355 -17.17 0.70 -38.80
N ASP A 356 -17.00 1.98 -38.43
CA ASP A 356 -15.74 2.72 -38.59
C ASP A 356 -15.16 3.31 -37.28
N LEU A 357 -15.86 3.17 -36.13
CA LEU A 357 -15.46 3.78 -34.85
C LEU A 357 -15.74 2.84 -33.67
N GLU A 358 -14.70 2.57 -32.88
CA GLU A 358 -14.79 1.94 -31.57
C GLU A 358 -14.39 2.98 -30.51
N ILE A 359 -15.32 3.33 -29.62
CA ILE A 359 -15.15 4.45 -28.68
C ILE A 359 -15.46 4.01 -27.26
N ASP A 360 -14.49 4.25 -26.38
CA ASP A 360 -14.58 4.02 -24.95
C ASP A 360 -14.79 5.35 -24.22
N TYR A 361 -15.76 5.39 -23.30
CA TYR A 361 -16.00 6.56 -22.46
C TYR A 361 -16.79 6.22 -21.19
N ILE A 362 -16.74 7.12 -20.21
CA ILE A 362 -17.58 7.09 -19.02
C ILE A 362 -18.72 8.10 -19.18
N SER A 363 -19.97 7.67 -18.98
CA SER A 363 -21.15 8.51 -19.22
C SER A 363 -22.21 8.40 -18.13
N ARG A 364 -23.10 9.38 -18.12
CA ARG A 364 -24.31 9.38 -17.30
C ARG A 364 -25.31 8.35 -17.81
N ASN A 365 -25.88 7.55 -16.92
CA ASN A 365 -26.95 6.62 -17.25
C ASN A 365 -28.21 7.39 -17.71
N LEU A 366 -28.66 7.10 -18.94
CA LEU A 366 -29.79 7.76 -19.61
C LEU A 366 -31.11 6.98 -19.51
N SER A 367 -31.22 5.99 -18.62
CA SER A 367 -32.47 5.26 -18.42
C SER A 367 -33.66 6.20 -18.15
N VAL A 368 -34.85 5.81 -18.61
CA VAL A 368 -36.06 6.67 -18.62
C VAL A 368 -36.33 7.29 -17.24
N ASP A 369 -36.15 6.52 -16.17
CA ASP A 369 -36.38 6.94 -14.78
C ASP A 369 -35.31 7.90 -14.22
N LYS A 370 -34.13 7.95 -14.84
CA LYS A 370 -32.96 8.74 -14.38
C LYS A 370 -32.58 9.86 -15.33
N LYS A 371 -33.34 10.05 -16.41
CA LYS A 371 -33.04 11.02 -17.48
C LYS A 371 -32.86 12.46 -17.00
N ASN A 372 -33.52 12.86 -15.90
CA ASN A 372 -33.40 14.21 -15.33
C ASN A 372 -32.47 14.31 -14.11
N GLN A 373 -31.87 13.20 -13.65
CA GLN A 373 -30.96 13.21 -12.50
C GLN A 373 -29.52 13.48 -12.95
N SER A 374 -28.82 14.36 -12.23
CA SER A 374 -27.38 14.57 -12.43
C SER A 374 -26.59 13.33 -12.02
N ALA A 375 -25.47 13.09 -12.69
CA ALA A 375 -24.49 12.07 -12.32
C ALA A 375 -23.26 12.72 -11.70
N TYR A 376 -22.53 11.99 -10.85
CA TYR A 376 -21.25 12.45 -10.36
C TYR A 376 -20.31 11.30 -10.02
N VAL A 377 -19.02 11.57 -10.08
CA VAL A 377 -17.92 10.70 -9.63
C VAL A 377 -16.94 11.53 -8.81
N THR A 378 -16.31 10.90 -7.82
CA THR A 378 -15.34 11.52 -6.93
C THR A 378 -14.12 10.63 -6.71
N TRP A 379 -12.99 11.27 -6.46
CA TRP A 379 -11.70 10.65 -6.14
C TRP A 379 -11.09 11.36 -4.94
N LYS A 380 -10.55 10.62 -3.96
CA LYS A 380 -9.92 11.18 -2.76
C LYS A 380 -8.45 10.79 -2.70
N PHE A 381 -7.63 11.77 -2.38
CA PHE A 381 -6.19 11.65 -2.16
C PHE A 381 -5.89 12.11 -0.74
N ASP A 382 -5.33 11.24 0.09
CA ASP A 382 -5.04 11.50 1.50
C ASP A 382 -3.58 11.17 1.83
N TYR A 383 -2.78 12.20 2.11
CA TYR A 383 -1.34 12.10 2.37
C TYR A 383 -1.00 12.17 3.87
N ARG A 384 -2.02 12.21 4.76
CA ARG A 384 -1.80 12.18 6.22
C ARG A 384 -1.03 10.96 6.69
N PRO A 385 -1.29 9.74 6.19
CA PRO A 385 -0.58 8.54 6.64
C PRO A 385 0.94 8.60 6.44
N GLY A 386 1.40 9.20 5.34
CA GLY A 386 2.83 9.40 5.06
C GLY A 386 3.39 10.71 5.60
N ASN A 387 2.62 11.49 6.38
CA ASN A 387 3.06 12.75 6.95
C ASN A 387 3.51 13.79 5.89
N PHE A 388 2.81 13.88 4.76
CA PHE A 388 3.16 14.81 3.69
C PHE A 388 2.14 15.96 3.53
N TYR A 389 2.64 17.16 3.28
CA TYR A 389 1.86 18.26 2.74
C TYR A 389 2.03 18.35 1.22
N ILE A 390 0.98 18.79 0.55
CA ILE A 390 1.02 19.11 -0.88
C ILE A 390 1.87 20.37 -1.07
N ASN A 391 2.90 20.25 -1.89
CA ASN A 391 3.74 21.36 -2.33
C ASN A 391 3.24 21.96 -3.66
N SER A 392 2.81 21.12 -4.59
CA SER A 392 2.16 21.53 -5.85
C SER A 392 1.19 20.47 -6.35
N LEU A 393 0.15 20.87 -7.09
CA LEU A 393 -0.85 19.95 -7.64
C LEU A 393 -1.17 20.30 -9.09
N LYS A 394 -0.94 19.35 -10.00
CA LYS A 394 -1.27 19.47 -11.42
C LYS A 394 -2.24 18.38 -11.83
N LEU A 395 -3.24 18.74 -12.63
CA LEU A 395 -4.25 17.84 -13.16
C LEU A 395 -4.27 17.89 -14.68
N ARG A 396 -4.35 16.72 -15.33
CA ARG A 396 -4.77 16.58 -16.72
C ARG A 396 -6.15 15.93 -16.76
N LEU A 397 -7.12 16.55 -17.43
CA LEU A 397 -8.52 16.09 -17.45
C LEU A 397 -9.08 16.11 -18.88
N LYS A 398 -9.43 14.94 -19.42
CA LYS A 398 -10.08 14.77 -20.72
C LYS A 398 -11.60 14.60 -20.59
N PHE A 399 -12.40 15.43 -21.26
CA PHE A 399 -13.87 15.25 -21.28
C PHE A 399 -14.55 15.90 -22.50
N HIS A 400 -15.78 15.45 -22.77
CA HIS A 400 -16.59 15.85 -23.91
C HIS A 400 -18.07 16.02 -23.53
N TYR A 401 -18.76 16.93 -24.20
CA TYR A 401 -20.22 17.07 -24.14
C TYR A 401 -20.74 17.58 -25.47
N SER A 402 -21.86 17.04 -25.94
CA SER A 402 -22.31 17.24 -27.33
C SER A 402 -23.47 18.23 -27.49
N SER A 403 -23.96 18.85 -26.41
CA SER A 403 -25.12 19.76 -26.48
C SER A 403 -24.96 20.98 -25.57
N GLN A 404 -25.54 22.11 -25.95
CA GLN A 404 -25.60 23.32 -25.11
C GLN A 404 -26.32 23.11 -23.77
N ARG A 405 -27.12 22.05 -23.64
CA ARG A 405 -27.81 21.68 -22.39
C ARG A 405 -27.01 20.70 -21.53
N SER A 406 -25.90 20.18 -22.04
CA SER A 406 -25.00 19.27 -21.33
C SER A 406 -23.87 20.06 -20.66
N LYS A 407 -23.60 19.81 -19.37
CA LYS A 407 -22.49 20.45 -18.66
C LYS A 407 -21.75 19.45 -17.78
N ILE A 408 -20.42 19.48 -17.83
CA ILE A 408 -19.54 18.78 -16.90
C ILE A 408 -18.90 19.84 -16.01
N GLN A 409 -19.15 19.76 -14.70
CA GLN A 409 -18.58 20.66 -13.70
C GLN A 409 -17.57 19.91 -12.86
N TRP A 410 -16.31 20.34 -12.91
CA TRP A 410 -15.29 19.87 -11.99
C TRP A 410 -15.21 20.76 -10.76
N SER A 411 -14.97 20.15 -9.61
CA SER A 411 -14.78 20.85 -8.35
C SER A 411 -13.81 20.09 -7.45
N ILE A 412 -13.07 20.81 -6.63
CA ILE A 412 -12.11 20.28 -5.65
C ILE A 412 -12.53 20.68 -4.24
N LYS A 413 -12.40 19.76 -3.28
CA LYS A 413 -12.61 19.99 -1.84
C LYS A 413 -11.36 19.55 -1.09
N LEU A 414 -10.79 20.40 -0.24
CA LEU A 414 -9.66 20.03 0.62
C LEU A 414 -10.14 19.11 1.74
N LEU A 415 -9.26 18.24 2.27
CA LEU A 415 -9.65 17.40 3.39
C LEU A 415 -9.89 18.24 4.66
N PRO A 416 -10.95 17.94 5.45
CA PRO A 416 -11.18 18.63 6.70
C PRO A 416 -10.03 18.48 7.69
N THR A 417 -9.70 19.60 8.33
CA THR A 417 -8.68 19.71 9.40
C THR A 417 -9.22 20.62 10.51
N ARG A 418 -8.58 20.64 11.68
CA ARG A 418 -8.95 21.57 12.77
C ARG A 418 -8.99 23.03 12.32
N LYS A 419 -8.08 23.44 11.44
CA LYS A 419 -8.05 24.78 10.84
C LYS A 419 -9.23 25.06 9.90
N ASN A 420 -9.69 24.06 9.16
CA ASN A 420 -10.83 24.18 8.24
C ASN A 420 -11.79 22.98 8.33
N PRO A 421 -12.66 22.93 9.35
CA PRO A 421 -13.55 21.79 9.58
C PRO A 421 -14.59 21.61 8.48
N ASN A 422 -15.11 22.74 7.97
CA ASN A 422 -16.23 22.78 7.04
C ASN A 422 -15.77 23.01 5.60
N SER A 423 -14.72 22.30 5.17
CA SER A 423 -14.20 22.43 3.81
C SER A 423 -15.29 22.15 2.75
N GLU A 424 -15.45 23.07 1.80
CA GLU A 424 -16.47 23.01 0.74
C GLU A 424 -15.86 22.69 -0.65
N PHE A 425 -16.71 22.27 -1.58
CA PHE A 425 -16.30 22.07 -2.98
C PHE A 425 -16.20 23.41 -3.71
N LYS A 426 -14.98 23.76 -4.14
CA LYS A 426 -14.71 24.92 -5.00
C LYS A 426 -14.73 24.50 -6.48
N PRO A 427 -15.43 25.22 -7.36
CA PRO A 427 -15.44 24.90 -8.80
C PRO A 427 -14.05 25.10 -9.42
N ILE A 428 -13.68 24.25 -10.35
CA ILE A 428 -12.48 24.40 -11.18
C ILE A 428 -12.90 25.09 -12.49
N ASN A 429 -12.27 26.22 -12.79
CA ASN A 429 -12.55 26.99 -13.99
C ASN A 429 -11.65 26.51 -15.13
N PHE A 430 -12.23 26.34 -16.32
CA PHE A 430 -11.52 25.93 -17.53
C PHE A 430 -11.59 27.06 -18.56
N PRO A 431 -10.51 27.35 -19.29
CA PRO A 431 -10.55 28.29 -20.40
C PRO A 431 -11.48 27.76 -21.51
N PHE A 432 -12.37 28.60 -22.03
CA PHE A 432 -13.36 28.20 -23.03
C PHE A 432 -12.70 27.67 -24.31
N GLN A 433 -13.06 26.46 -24.72
CA GLN A 433 -12.74 25.87 -26.03
C GLN A 433 -13.93 25.04 -26.54
N GLU A 434 -14.06 24.93 -27.86
CA GLU A 434 -15.07 24.09 -28.53
C GLU A 434 -14.56 22.64 -28.70
N ASN A 435 -15.40 21.67 -28.30
CA ASN A 435 -15.38 20.23 -28.57
C ASN A 435 -14.05 19.43 -28.47
N ASN A 436 -14.05 18.42 -27.57
CA ASN A 436 -12.94 17.55 -27.15
C ASN A 436 -11.84 18.29 -26.38
N LEU A 437 -11.99 18.29 -25.06
CA LEU A 437 -11.21 19.12 -24.17
C LEU A 437 -10.21 18.27 -23.40
N ASP A 438 -8.92 18.52 -23.61
CA ASP A 438 -7.80 17.97 -22.84
C ASP A 438 -7.10 19.14 -22.14
N TYR A 439 -7.40 19.32 -20.85
CA TYR A 439 -6.89 20.45 -20.09
C TYR A 439 -5.81 20.01 -19.12
N ILE A 440 -4.72 20.78 -19.08
CA ILE A 440 -3.72 20.74 -18.02
C ILE A 440 -3.96 21.96 -17.12
N ILE A 441 -4.15 21.73 -15.82
CA ILE A 441 -4.47 22.77 -14.85
C ILE A 441 -3.53 22.66 -13.67
N ASP A 442 -3.01 23.79 -13.23
CA ASP A 442 -2.28 23.92 -11.98
C ASP A 442 -3.23 24.41 -10.88
N LEU A 443 -3.36 23.62 -9.81
CA LEU A 443 -4.18 23.92 -8.64
C LEU A 443 -3.33 24.14 -7.39
N THR A 444 -2.04 24.45 -7.55
CA THR A 444 -1.10 24.64 -6.45
C THR A 444 -1.59 25.67 -5.44
N ASP A 445 -2.09 26.83 -5.89
CA ASP A 445 -2.56 27.88 -4.98
C ASP A 445 -3.75 27.45 -4.10
N ILE A 446 -4.50 26.44 -4.53
CA ILE A 446 -5.65 25.93 -3.79
C ILE A 446 -5.24 24.85 -2.79
N ALA A 447 -4.29 23.98 -3.17
CA ALA A 447 -3.96 22.76 -2.43
C ALA A 447 -2.63 22.82 -1.67
N LYS A 448 -1.82 23.86 -1.86
CA LYS A 448 -0.53 23.99 -1.18
C LYS A 448 -0.69 24.02 0.34
N ASP A 449 0.21 23.34 1.02
CA ASP A 449 0.24 23.18 2.48
C ASP A 449 -0.95 22.40 3.07
N GLU A 450 -1.73 21.71 2.24
CA GLU A 450 -2.83 20.84 2.65
C GLU A 450 -2.44 19.36 2.62
N TYR A 451 -3.16 18.54 3.36
CA TYR A 451 -2.90 17.09 3.48
C TYR A 451 -3.50 16.24 2.37
N GLY A 452 -4.40 16.80 1.57
CA GLY A 452 -5.15 16.01 0.60
C GLY A 452 -6.40 16.72 0.11
N PHE A 453 -7.08 16.08 -0.83
CA PHE A 453 -8.27 16.65 -1.46
C PHE A 453 -9.19 15.57 -2.03
N ILE A 454 -10.41 15.99 -2.34
CA ILE A 454 -11.43 15.24 -3.08
C ILE A 454 -11.70 15.97 -4.38
N LEU A 455 -11.44 15.31 -5.50
CA LEU A 455 -11.80 15.76 -6.83
C LEU A 455 -13.19 15.23 -7.19
N LYS A 456 -14.03 16.04 -7.84
CA LYS A 456 -15.38 15.68 -8.22
C LYS A 456 -15.69 16.14 -9.63
N ALA A 457 -16.27 15.25 -10.45
CA ALA A 457 -16.89 15.59 -11.72
C ALA A 457 -18.40 15.40 -11.61
N LYS A 458 -19.18 16.45 -11.90
CA LYS A 458 -20.65 16.42 -11.93
C LYS A 458 -21.14 16.61 -13.36
N MET A 459 -21.93 15.66 -13.85
CA MET A 459 -22.47 15.63 -15.21
C MET A 459 -23.97 15.97 -15.17
N ILE A 460 -24.39 16.97 -15.95
CA ILE A 460 -25.74 17.52 -15.99
C ILE A 460 -26.23 17.54 -17.43
N GLY A 461 -27.52 17.26 -17.65
CA GLY A 461 -28.17 17.43 -18.95
C GLY A 461 -28.07 16.22 -19.87
N GLY A 462 -27.81 16.47 -21.16
CA GLY A 462 -27.83 15.47 -22.24
C GLY A 462 -26.64 14.51 -22.23
N LYS A 463 -26.16 14.13 -23.44
CA LYS A 463 -24.96 13.30 -23.58
C LYS A 463 -23.74 14.06 -23.04
N THR A 464 -23.10 13.49 -22.03
CA THR A 464 -21.88 13.96 -21.36
C THR A 464 -20.96 12.75 -21.26
N GLN A 465 -19.71 12.90 -21.64
CA GLN A 465 -18.75 11.80 -21.76
C GLN A 465 -17.44 12.23 -21.11
N LEU A 466 -17.02 11.55 -20.05
CA LEU A 466 -15.68 11.68 -19.49
C LEU A 466 -14.76 10.73 -20.25
N PHE A 467 -13.52 11.17 -20.47
CA PHE A 467 -12.44 10.29 -20.93
C PHE A 467 -12.75 9.61 -22.27
N ARG A 468 -13.31 10.34 -23.25
CA ARG A 468 -13.69 9.76 -24.55
C ARG A 468 -12.45 9.49 -25.39
N GLN A 469 -12.19 8.23 -25.74
CA GLN A 469 -11.12 7.84 -26.68
C GLN A 469 -11.61 6.95 -27.82
N ASP A 470 -10.95 7.07 -28.97
CA ASP A 470 -11.14 6.23 -30.17
C ASP A 470 -10.10 5.10 -30.13
N VAL A 471 -10.57 3.85 -29.99
CA VAL A 471 -9.74 2.65 -29.79
C VAL A 471 -8.96 2.31 -31.05
N ASN A 472 -9.58 2.43 -32.23
CA ASN A 472 -8.96 2.08 -33.52
C ASN A 472 -7.75 2.97 -33.85
N LYS A 473 -7.79 4.24 -33.46
CA LYS A 473 -6.63 5.15 -33.60
C LYS A 473 -5.49 4.81 -32.63
N ASN A 474 -5.82 4.18 -31.50
CA ASN A 474 -4.92 3.94 -30.38
C ASN A 474 -4.45 2.49 -30.26
N GLU A 475 -4.76 1.59 -31.20
CA GLU A 475 -4.30 0.19 -31.18
C GLU A 475 -2.78 0.06 -31.08
N LYS A 476 -2.01 0.97 -31.71
CA LYS A 476 -0.53 1.02 -31.57
C LYS A 476 -0.07 1.51 -30.19
N SER A 477 -0.88 2.30 -29.50
CA SER A 477 -0.59 2.90 -28.18
C SER A 477 -0.94 1.99 -27.00
N LEU A 478 -1.70 0.90 -27.23
CA LEU A 478 -2.03 -0.08 -26.19
C LEU A 478 -0.86 -1.00 -25.82
N LEU A 479 0.12 -1.13 -26.71
CA LEU A 479 1.36 -1.90 -26.48
C LEU A 479 2.42 -1.10 -25.72
N HIS A 480 2.33 0.25 -25.77
CA HIS A 480 3.23 1.19 -25.10
C HIS A 480 2.42 2.43 -24.66
N LEU A 481 1.83 2.36 -23.46
CA LEU A 481 1.21 3.53 -22.85
C LEU A 481 2.31 4.56 -22.54
N ASN A 482 2.21 5.75 -23.12
CA ASN A 482 3.03 6.90 -22.76
C ASN A 482 2.20 7.90 -21.95
N ASP A 483 2.86 8.85 -21.30
CA ASP A 483 2.23 9.89 -20.47
C ASP A 483 1.09 10.66 -21.16
N ASP A 484 1.12 10.75 -22.49
CA ASP A 484 0.10 11.43 -23.29
C ASP A 484 -1.23 10.66 -23.45
N ASN A 485 -1.23 9.38 -23.11
CA ASN A 485 -2.37 8.50 -23.34
C ASN A 485 -3.36 8.47 -22.17
N PHE A 486 -3.04 9.12 -21.03
CA PHE A 486 -3.94 9.15 -19.87
C PHE A 486 -5.08 10.14 -20.05
N ASP A 487 -6.26 9.77 -19.54
CA ASP A 487 -7.49 10.57 -19.61
C ASP A 487 -7.72 11.44 -18.39
N MET A 488 -7.32 10.92 -17.23
CA MET A 488 -7.16 11.66 -16.00
C MET A 488 -5.75 11.44 -15.53
N ASP A 489 -5.06 12.49 -15.14
CA ASP A 489 -3.74 12.41 -14.54
C ASP A 489 -3.66 13.40 -13.39
N VAL A 490 -3.28 12.91 -12.21
CA VAL A 490 -3.20 13.70 -10.98
C VAL A 490 -1.78 13.60 -10.47
N GLU A 491 -1.00 14.67 -10.62
CA GLU A 491 0.38 14.74 -10.17
C GLU A 491 0.49 15.70 -8.98
N ALA A 492 0.91 15.17 -7.82
CA ALA A 492 1.19 15.96 -6.63
C ALA A 492 2.68 15.91 -6.31
N LYS A 493 3.30 17.08 -6.16
CA LYS A 493 4.59 17.16 -5.46
C LYS A 493 4.32 17.39 -3.99
N LEU A 494 5.07 16.72 -3.15
CA LEU A 494 4.85 16.62 -1.72
C LEU A 494 6.11 17.04 -0.97
N LYS A 495 5.92 17.53 0.26
CA LYS A 495 6.99 17.82 1.22
C LYS A 495 6.63 17.23 2.58
N PRO A 496 7.59 16.76 3.39
CA PRO A 496 7.31 16.31 4.75
C PRO A 496 6.61 17.40 5.57
N ASN A 497 5.72 17.00 6.46
CA ASN A 497 5.04 17.94 7.37
C ASN A 497 5.97 18.51 8.44
N MET A 498 7.04 17.77 8.75
CA MET A 498 8.10 18.14 9.68
C MET A 498 9.45 17.71 9.11
N ILE A 499 10.46 18.56 9.26
CA ILE A 499 11.82 18.34 8.78
C ILE A 499 12.78 18.54 9.96
N CYS A 500 13.83 17.71 9.99
CA CYS A 500 14.93 17.81 10.93
C CYS A 500 16.22 18.04 10.12
N ASP A 501 16.86 19.19 10.26
CA ASP A 501 18.01 19.56 9.40
C ASP A 501 19.24 18.70 9.66
N GLU A 502 19.93 18.23 8.62
CA GLU A 502 21.15 17.43 8.80
C GLU A 502 22.29 18.26 9.43
N TYR A 503 23.04 17.65 10.35
CA TYR A 503 24.16 18.29 11.02
C TYR A 503 25.34 18.44 10.05
N ASN A 504 25.70 19.68 9.70
CA ASN A 504 27.01 19.97 9.13
C ASN A 504 28.03 20.03 10.26
N THR A 505 28.56 18.89 10.69
CA THR A 505 29.65 18.86 11.68
C THR A 505 30.95 19.34 11.04
N SER A 506 31.12 20.65 10.92
CA SER A 506 32.45 21.26 10.67
C SER A 506 33.26 21.41 11.96
N VAL A 507 32.74 20.96 13.11
CA VAL A 507 33.45 20.97 14.41
C VAL A 507 33.78 19.54 14.83
N ASN A 508 34.52 18.82 13.97
CA ASN A 508 35.21 17.58 14.35
C ASN A 508 36.55 17.91 15.03
N GLU A 509 36.53 18.78 16.05
CA GLU A 509 37.57 18.86 17.08
C GLU A 509 37.01 18.19 18.34
N LYS A 510 36.70 16.88 18.27
CA LYS A 510 36.16 16.06 19.37
C LYS A 510 37.21 15.74 20.44
N ASN A 511 37.84 16.76 21.02
CA ASN A 511 38.77 16.60 22.15
C ASN A 511 38.19 17.10 23.48
N PHE A 512 36.96 17.62 23.50
CA PHE A 512 36.34 18.13 24.71
C PHE A 512 35.43 17.08 25.35
N LEU A 513 35.74 16.70 26.59
CA LEU A 513 34.97 15.73 27.37
C LEU A 513 33.84 16.42 28.13
N PHE A 514 32.66 15.80 28.14
CA PHE A 514 31.54 16.28 28.95
C PHE A 514 31.92 16.26 30.45
N ASN A 515 31.60 17.35 31.15
CA ASN A 515 31.79 17.50 32.60
C ASN A 515 33.26 17.39 33.10
N ASP A 516 34.24 17.76 32.26
CA ASP A 516 35.65 17.79 32.66
C ASP A 516 36.00 19.11 33.38
N LYS A 517 36.23 19.03 34.69
CA LYS A 517 36.61 20.18 35.53
C LYS A 517 37.92 20.84 35.12
N ASN A 518 38.82 20.13 34.45
CA ASN A 518 40.15 20.64 34.14
C ASN A 518 40.18 21.54 32.90
N THR A 519 39.30 21.26 31.93
CA THR A 519 39.28 21.93 30.63
C THR A 519 38.09 22.87 30.45
N SER A 520 37.06 22.74 31.29
CA SER A 520 35.87 23.58 31.26
C SER A 520 36.15 25.03 31.69
N ASP A 521 35.57 25.98 30.98
CA ASP A 521 35.69 27.42 31.23
C ASP A 521 34.36 28.07 31.65
N PHE A 522 33.34 27.25 31.91
CA PHE A 522 32.02 27.68 32.37
C PHE A 522 31.38 26.65 33.30
N VAL A 523 30.64 27.12 34.31
CA VAL A 523 29.95 26.24 35.26
C VAL A 523 28.46 26.59 35.32
N ILE A 524 27.62 25.57 35.19
CA ILE A 524 26.17 25.70 35.41
C ILE A 524 25.81 24.99 36.71
N LYS A 525 25.11 25.69 37.60
CA LYS A 525 24.50 25.12 38.81
C LYS A 525 23.00 24.95 38.59
N LEU A 526 22.50 23.74 38.75
CA LEU A 526 21.06 23.45 38.75
C LEU A 526 20.55 23.41 40.19
N GLU A 527 19.63 24.32 40.53
CA GLU A 527 18.95 24.34 41.83
C GLU A 527 17.64 23.53 41.71
N LEU A 528 17.54 22.45 42.47
CA LEU A 528 16.36 21.57 42.52
C LEU A 528 15.43 22.01 43.65
N GLU A 529 14.12 21.82 43.48
CA GLU A 529 13.13 22.12 44.53
C GLU A 529 13.39 21.30 45.80
N LYS A 530 13.23 21.97 46.95
CA LYS A 530 13.44 21.36 48.27
C LYS A 530 12.29 20.41 48.59
N ASN A 531 12.52 19.12 48.46
CA ASN A 531 11.67 18.13 49.11
C ASN A 531 12.09 18.03 50.59
N ASN A 532 11.13 18.22 51.49
CA ASN A 532 11.29 18.53 52.92
C ASN A 532 12.17 17.61 53.78
N ASP A 533 12.79 16.54 53.25
CA ASP A 533 13.58 15.58 54.06
C ASP A 533 14.87 15.05 53.43
N ASN A 534 15.44 15.65 52.37
CA ASN A 534 16.74 15.20 51.84
C ASN A 534 17.71 16.35 51.56
N MET A 535 18.97 16.13 51.95
CA MET A 535 20.16 16.97 51.74
C MET A 535 20.15 17.73 50.40
N ASP A 536 20.60 18.98 50.41
CA ASP A 536 20.80 19.83 49.24
C ASP A 536 21.64 19.10 48.15
N LEU A 537 20.96 18.44 47.21
CA LEU A 537 21.60 17.82 46.04
C LEU A 537 21.82 18.92 45.00
N GLU A 538 22.83 19.76 45.22
CA GLU A 538 23.29 20.72 44.23
C GLU A 538 24.08 20.02 43.12
N ASN A 539 23.63 20.16 41.87
CA ASN A 539 24.32 19.56 40.72
C ASN A 539 25.08 20.65 39.95
N PHE A 540 26.41 20.50 39.90
CA PHE A 540 27.32 21.37 39.16
C PHE A 540 27.78 20.69 37.88
N PHE A 541 27.62 21.39 36.76
CA PHE A 541 28.05 20.95 35.43
C PHE A 541 29.18 21.85 34.94
N TYR A 542 30.31 21.23 34.60
CA TYR A 542 31.50 21.89 34.08
C TYR A 542 31.50 21.78 32.56
N LEU A 543 31.41 22.92 31.87
CA LEU A 543 31.10 23.00 30.45
C LEU A 543 32.07 23.91 29.68
N HIS A 544 32.08 23.75 28.36
CA HIS A 544 32.91 24.52 27.44
C HIS A 544 32.06 25.56 26.71
N SER A 545 32.37 26.83 26.93
CA SER A 545 31.71 27.98 26.29
C SER A 545 31.75 27.86 24.76
N LYS A 546 32.88 27.41 24.20
CA LYS A 546 33.05 27.18 22.75
C LYS A 546 32.03 26.18 22.19
N ILE A 547 31.72 25.10 22.93
CA ILE A 547 30.73 24.11 22.50
C ILE A 547 29.32 24.69 22.64
N LEU A 548 28.99 25.27 23.80
CA LEU A 548 27.68 25.86 24.06
C LEU A 548 27.29 26.92 23.01
N THR A 549 28.20 27.85 22.70
CA THR A 549 27.96 28.90 21.70
C THR A 549 27.83 28.40 20.27
N SER A 550 28.38 27.22 19.96
CA SER A 550 28.29 26.64 18.62
C SER A 550 26.90 26.07 18.31
N ILE A 551 26.11 25.77 19.33
CA ILE A 551 24.82 25.07 19.23
C ILE A 551 23.65 25.91 19.74
N SER A 552 23.90 26.84 20.66
CA SER A 552 22.88 27.65 21.33
C SER A 552 23.12 29.14 21.13
N ASP A 553 22.16 29.81 20.52
CA ASP A 553 22.17 31.27 20.38
C ASP A 553 21.97 31.98 21.72
N TYR A 554 21.29 31.34 22.68
CA TYR A 554 21.18 31.85 24.05
C TYR A 554 22.57 31.97 24.69
N PHE A 555 23.37 30.90 24.67
CA PHE A 555 24.71 30.94 25.26
C PHE A 555 25.62 31.88 24.49
N LYS A 556 25.50 31.94 23.15
CA LYS A 556 26.21 32.93 22.33
C LYS A 556 25.90 34.37 22.74
N ALA A 557 24.63 34.68 22.97
CA ALA A 557 24.23 36.00 23.48
C ALA A 557 24.75 36.23 24.90
N LEU A 558 24.63 35.22 25.79
CA LEU A 558 25.10 35.29 27.18
C LEU A 558 26.59 35.64 27.24
N PHE A 559 27.45 34.90 26.54
CA PHE A 559 28.90 35.12 26.59
C PHE A 559 29.37 36.40 25.89
N ASN A 560 28.58 36.92 24.95
CA ASN A 560 28.84 38.21 24.31
C ASN A 560 28.23 39.39 25.09
N SER A 561 27.45 39.12 26.14
CA SER A 561 26.82 40.16 26.95
C SER A 561 27.78 40.74 27.99
N GLN A 562 27.43 41.91 28.52
CA GLN A 562 28.08 42.51 29.69
C GLN A 562 27.44 42.10 31.02
N MET A 563 26.67 41.01 31.05
CA MET A 563 26.00 40.54 32.27
C MET A 563 26.98 39.87 33.25
N ILE A 564 26.57 39.74 34.51
CA ILE A 564 27.43 39.21 35.59
C ILE A 564 27.80 37.74 35.32
N GLU A 565 26.88 36.96 34.75
CA GLU A 565 27.03 35.55 34.41
C GLU A 565 28.14 35.33 33.36
N SER A 566 28.27 36.27 32.41
CA SER A 566 29.35 36.29 31.41
C SER A 566 30.72 36.49 32.05
N HIS A 567 30.81 37.46 32.97
CA HIS A 567 32.06 37.80 33.66
C HIS A 567 32.47 36.72 34.67
N ASN A 568 31.52 36.21 35.44
CA ASN A 568 31.76 35.21 36.48
C ASN A 568 31.90 33.79 35.93
N ARG A 569 31.61 33.58 34.64
CA ARG A 569 31.60 32.26 33.99
C ARG A 569 30.79 31.23 34.77
N PHE A 570 29.66 31.68 35.32
CA PHE A 570 28.81 30.89 36.19
C PHE A 570 27.34 31.25 35.96
N LEU A 571 26.49 30.23 35.79
CA LEU A 571 25.05 30.41 35.59
C LEU A 571 24.27 29.52 36.56
N LYS A 572 23.27 30.10 37.21
CA LYS A 572 22.30 29.36 38.03
C LYS A 572 21.01 29.16 37.25
N LEU A 573 20.51 27.93 37.26
CA LEU A 573 19.25 27.55 36.64
C LEU A 573 18.30 26.99 37.69
N TYR A 574 17.02 27.31 37.51
CA TYR A 574 15.89 26.92 38.33
C TYR A 574 14.87 26.20 37.46
N ASP A 575 14.05 25.37 38.09
CA ASP A 575 12.85 24.75 37.52
C ASP A 575 13.12 23.91 36.26
N ILE A 576 14.25 23.19 36.23
CA ILE A 576 14.54 22.23 35.17
C ILE A 576 14.81 20.86 35.81
N PRO A 577 14.07 19.80 35.43
CA PRO A 577 14.36 18.45 35.90
C PRO A 577 15.77 18.00 35.49
N LEU A 578 16.51 17.39 36.42
CA LEU A 578 17.90 16.97 36.21
C LEU A 578 18.07 16.12 34.94
N ASN A 579 17.23 15.10 34.75
CA ASN A 579 17.27 14.20 33.59
C ASN A 579 17.09 14.95 32.26
N ILE A 580 16.26 16.00 32.23
CA ILE A 580 15.98 16.78 31.03
C ILE A 580 17.18 17.68 30.71
N PHE A 581 17.81 18.27 31.72
CA PHE A 581 19.03 19.05 31.54
C PHE A 581 20.24 18.20 31.11
N GLU A 582 20.40 17.00 31.67
CA GLU A 582 21.44 16.05 31.23
C GLU A 582 21.26 15.62 29.77
N ASN A 583 20.00 15.49 29.31
CA ASN A 583 19.68 15.22 27.92
C ASN A 583 20.05 16.39 26.99
N LEU A 584 19.74 17.62 27.39
CA LEU A 584 20.17 18.82 26.67
C LEU A 584 21.68 18.86 26.48
N LEU A 585 22.43 18.62 27.56
CA LEU A 585 23.90 18.65 27.51
C LEU A 585 24.48 17.47 26.72
N SER A 586 23.90 16.28 26.85
CA SER A 586 24.27 15.11 26.04
C SER A 586 24.06 15.38 24.54
N PHE A 587 22.97 16.07 24.18
CA PHE A 587 22.72 16.49 22.82
C PHE A 587 23.77 17.51 22.34
N ILE A 588 24.07 18.51 23.15
CA ILE A 588 25.07 19.55 22.83
C ILE A 588 26.46 18.94 22.60
N TYR A 589 26.88 17.96 23.40
CA TYR A 589 28.22 17.39 23.29
C TYR A 589 28.32 16.25 22.28
N ASP A 590 27.32 15.37 22.25
CA ASP A 590 27.40 14.07 21.59
C ASP A 590 26.33 13.84 20.50
N ASP A 591 25.43 14.81 20.26
CA ASP A 591 24.25 14.68 19.39
C ASP A 591 23.37 13.48 19.78
N ASN A 592 23.34 13.16 21.08
CA ASN A 592 22.66 11.99 21.64
C ASN A 592 21.64 12.38 22.70
N LEU A 593 20.47 11.73 22.64
CA LEU A 593 19.43 11.79 23.67
C LEU A 593 19.33 10.44 24.37
N LYS A 594 19.20 10.44 25.70
CA LYS A 594 19.16 9.26 26.56
C LYS A 594 17.86 9.24 27.37
N ASN A 595 17.21 8.09 27.44
CA ASN A 595 16.15 7.80 28.42
C ASN A 595 14.85 8.65 28.36
N LEU A 596 14.51 9.28 27.23
CA LEU A 596 13.20 9.93 27.04
C LEU A 596 12.16 8.87 26.65
N LYS A 597 11.07 8.74 27.41
CA LYS A 597 10.10 7.64 27.21
C LYS A 597 8.66 8.08 27.01
N ASN A 598 8.27 9.20 27.61
CA ASN A 598 6.89 9.67 27.64
C ASN A 598 6.75 11.07 27.01
N LEU A 599 5.51 11.51 26.82
CA LEU A 599 5.19 12.81 26.26
C LEU A 599 5.73 13.96 27.13
N ASP A 600 5.61 13.85 28.45
CA ASP A 600 6.01 14.91 29.39
C ASP A 600 7.52 15.19 29.29
N ASP A 601 8.35 14.15 29.21
CA ASP A 601 9.80 14.28 29.02
C ASP A 601 10.13 15.06 27.73
N TRP A 602 9.40 14.78 26.64
CA TRP A 602 9.59 15.47 25.36
C TRP A 602 9.11 16.91 25.39
N VAL A 603 8.02 17.19 26.10
CA VAL A 603 7.48 18.54 26.32
C VAL A 603 8.45 19.36 27.17
N ASP A 604 8.96 18.81 28.27
CA ASP A 604 9.97 19.47 29.10
C ASP A 604 11.24 19.76 28.29
N LEU A 605 11.69 18.77 27.50
CA LEU A 605 12.83 18.96 26.60
C LEU A 605 12.56 20.04 25.55
N LEU A 606 11.34 20.11 25.00
CA LEU A 606 10.95 21.16 24.06
C LEU A 606 11.02 22.55 24.70
N TYR A 607 10.48 22.71 25.92
CA TYR A 607 10.53 23.96 26.67
C TYR A 607 11.97 24.43 26.89
N ILE A 608 12.86 23.54 27.37
CA ILE A 608 14.24 23.94 27.62
C ILE A 608 15.02 24.17 26.32
N SER A 609 14.73 23.42 25.25
CA SER A 609 15.37 23.60 23.94
C SER A 609 15.01 24.96 23.34
N SER A 610 13.74 25.36 23.50
CA SER A 610 13.26 26.68 23.12
C SER A 610 13.90 27.76 23.99
N ARG A 611 13.92 27.60 25.32
CA ARG A 611 14.56 28.54 26.27
C ARG A 611 16.04 28.79 25.95
N PHE A 612 16.78 27.74 25.60
CA PHE A 612 18.20 27.84 25.24
C PHE A 612 18.43 28.11 23.75
N LEU A 613 17.38 28.37 22.97
CA LEU A 613 17.46 28.67 21.53
C LEU A 613 18.34 27.66 20.78
N ILE A 614 17.95 26.38 20.84
CA ILE A 614 18.60 25.27 20.12
C ILE A 614 17.63 24.74 19.06
N PRO A 615 17.57 25.37 17.87
CA PRO A 615 16.52 25.08 16.88
C PRO A 615 16.48 23.63 16.44
N LYS A 616 17.64 22.98 16.31
CA LYS A 616 17.72 21.57 15.91
C LYS A 616 17.08 20.64 16.93
N LEU A 617 17.27 20.90 18.22
CA LEU A 617 16.67 20.08 19.27
C LEU A 617 15.16 20.34 19.37
N VAL A 618 14.71 21.58 19.12
CA VAL A 618 13.29 21.89 18.94
C VAL A 618 12.70 21.03 17.82
N GLN A 619 13.32 20.97 16.64
CA GLN A 619 12.85 20.12 15.53
C GLN A 619 12.77 18.62 15.89
N ILE A 620 13.73 18.11 16.67
CA ILE A 620 13.70 16.72 17.16
C ILE A 620 12.52 16.52 18.10
N CYS A 621 12.31 17.43 19.06
CA CYS A 621 11.15 17.38 19.95
C CYS A 621 9.83 17.45 19.18
N GLU A 622 9.70 18.35 18.19
CA GLU A 622 8.50 18.46 17.35
C GLU A 622 8.13 17.11 16.71
N LEU A 623 9.12 16.44 16.12
CA LEU A 623 8.97 15.13 15.48
C LEU A 623 8.58 14.04 16.48
N SER A 624 9.20 14.02 17.66
CA SER A 624 8.90 13.03 18.69
C SER A 624 7.51 13.23 19.30
N ILE A 625 7.15 14.47 19.65
CA ILE A 625 5.85 14.81 20.25
C ILE A 625 4.71 14.48 19.30
N ARG A 626 4.91 14.66 17.98
CA ARG A 626 3.91 14.35 16.94
C ARG A 626 3.29 12.96 17.10
N GLU A 627 4.09 11.95 17.46
CA GLU A 627 3.65 10.55 17.59
C GLU A 627 2.70 10.32 18.78
N TYR A 628 2.66 11.25 19.74
CA TYR A 628 1.78 11.21 20.92
C TYR A 628 0.51 12.07 20.75
N VAL A 629 0.43 12.88 19.69
CA VAL A 629 -0.72 13.76 19.43
C VAL A 629 -1.95 12.93 19.09
N ASN A 630 -3.05 13.19 19.80
CA ASN A 630 -4.34 12.55 19.62
C ASN A 630 -5.47 13.58 19.82
N PHE A 631 -6.73 13.15 19.67
CA PHE A 631 -7.88 14.06 19.77
C PHE A 631 -8.04 14.72 21.15
N ASP A 632 -7.56 14.07 22.21
CA ASP A 632 -7.75 14.53 23.59
C ASP A 632 -6.70 15.60 23.96
N ASN A 633 -5.46 15.47 23.48
CA ASN A 633 -4.35 16.35 23.83
C ASN A 633 -3.92 17.36 22.74
N VAL A 634 -4.48 17.28 21.52
CA VAL A 634 -4.03 18.11 20.38
C VAL A 634 -4.10 19.62 20.67
N GLU A 635 -5.09 20.07 21.44
CA GLU A 635 -5.23 21.50 21.75
C GLU A 635 -4.20 21.97 22.77
N GLU A 636 -3.92 21.16 23.78
CA GLU A 636 -2.87 21.42 24.77
C GLU A 636 -1.49 21.46 24.11
N ILE A 637 -1.17 20.44 23.31
CA ILE A 637 0.09 20.38 22.56
C ILE A 637 0.22 21.56 21.60
N ARG A 638 -0.89 22.03 21.01
CA ARG A 638 -0.88 23.22 20.15
C ARG A 638 -0.51 24.49 20.93
N LEU A 639 -0.97 24.63 22.17
CA LEU A 639 -0.62 25.77 23.03
C LEU A 639 0.86 25.71 23.42
N ILE A 640 1.34 24.54 23.85
CA ILE A 640 2.76 24.30 24.17
C ILE A 640 3.64 24.64 22.96
N ALA A 641 3.27 24.16 21.77
CA ALA A 641 4.02 24.42 20.55
C ALA A 641 4.09 25.92 20.22
N ARG A 642 3.00 26.66 20.44
CA ARG A 642 2.99 28.12 20.28
C ARG A 642 3.91 28.81 21.27
N GLU A 643 3.88 28.43 22.55
CA GLU A 643 4.73 29.02 23.59
C GLU A 643 6.23 28.80 23.32
N CYS A 644 6.57 27.63 22.78
CA CYS A 644 7.96 27.25 22.46
C CYS A 644 8.42 27.74 21.08
N ASN A 645 7.60 28.47 20.31
CA ASN A 645 7.84 28.80 18.90
C ASN A 645 8.18 27.57 18.03
N ALA A 646 7.58 26.43 18.34
CA ALA A 646 7.67 25.18 17.59
C ALA A 646 6.65 25.20 16.43
N GLU A 647 7.01 25.93 15.37
CA GLU A 647 6.12 26.22 14.24
C GLU A 647 5.64 24.98 13.47
N GLN A 648 6.47 23.94 13.35
CA GLN A 648 6.08 22.72 12.62
C GLN A 648 5.06 21.91 13.42
N LEU A 649 5.27 21.77 14.73
CA LEU A 649 4.32 21.10 15.63
C LEU A 649 3.03 21.91 15.78
N PHE A 650 3.13 23.23 15.89
CA PHE A 650 1.98 24.12 15.91
C PHE A 650 1.11 23.93 14.67
N LYS A 651 1.72 23.99 13.47
CA LYS A 651 1.03 23.76 12.20
C LYS A 651 0.46 22.34 12.10
N TYR A 652 1.19 21.33 12.57
CA TYR A 652 0.71 19.95 12.60
C TYR A 652 -0.59 19.83 13.41
N CYS A 653 -0.66 20.44 14.60
CA CYS A 653 -1.87 20.45 15.41
C CYS A 653 -3.03 21.20 14.73
N GLU A 654 -2.79 22.34 14.06
CA GLU A 654 -3.83 23.03 13.28
C GLU A 654 -4.36 22.17 12.12
N MET A 655 -3.50 21.38 11.51
CA MET A 655 -3.81 20.53 10.37
C MET A 655 -4.28 19.13 10.78
N TYR A 656 -4.39 18.85 12.08
CA TYR A 656 -4.81 17.55 12.59
C TYR A 656 -6.23 17.21 12.10
N LYS A 657 -6.44 15.93 11.80
CA LYS A 657 -7.73 15.43 11.30
C LYS A 657 -8.84 15.68 12.33
N ILE A 658 -10.06 15.92 11.85
CA ILE A 658 -11.29 15.95 12.65
C ILE A 658 -12.02 14.63 12.50
#